data_AF-A0A7Y2AEB7-F1
#
_entry.id   AF-A0A7Y2AEB7-F1
#
_cell.length_a   1.000
_cell.length_b   1.000
_cell.length_c   1.000
_cell.angle_alpha   90.00
_cell.angle_beta   90.00
_cell.angle_gamma   90.00
#
_symmetry.space_group_name_H-M   'P 1'
#
loop_
_entity.id
_entity.type
_entity.pdbx_description
1 polymer ?
#
loop_
_entity_poly.entity_id
_entity_poly.type
_entity_poly.pdbx_seq_one_letter_code
_entity_poly.pdbx_strand_id
1 'polypeptide(L)'
;MTHPDILKTQHPDWFALYGGKRDTQTGKRLNHLCYSNEELFDATVKWARAQFDVYDYEAVSIMPPDAYGSICQCELCEGKQVDEMGARGKLSNHVWDFANRVAREVRKTHPDKLIACCAYGANTLSPTNIDKLEPNVQVVIVGGRRPRNSLPEQREYVRNLRADWLKRTDRPIIIFENYPFTGRGTYLPAFVAKTIGESINATKGVSRGEDIWLSFPRTHDDRNIGFDHFQVYFTARMWWGGKDADVEAMLDEYCRLFYGPAGPKMKVFFDYCEANYQAMEKEKEKADTALEMIKQAKLEVSPDSIYAQRLELIDKFLNALRSKAKQLGQGRGLVAKMRTVLEPTEPIVVDGKLDDEYWVRHREWSVGRLRELQTGTPPVFGTSVMAGWDRTGQHLYFAIRCDETVGQVSNLPRQDAILPHEKLNITATKHDDEAIWYGDLVEIELATDSHSYYQIAVNPAGALVDLDRGADKSARFRWESQAEVATHIAADHWTVEIRIPVTDDENDPLNQVIGRKPSQSLPWHFNICRQRIRETGSEYSALSPTGTAGFHVPLKFAHFYDGGSHTFDVDETVTDFLIESSAARQLMSGRKYDEALAAFVALSQREKTTDYQKSHALSLAAACARLGKHFERATELASQIPLEAIAKTVQMENLLGERKWDAVVEQFGNEDLSTWPFTQIGAAALARGRAYYGARVGDKADADLRLALEFTSDSRVRMSILRTMGQNRETVLKNDDLALETYRTIARSKTNTGSAEYFTGLQGAARLLTRRGDYDEALKVLNLVDLEKLGGSWRGSMQLSRGQTLEAAGRKADALKSYRDVVADESALKSHRRAAREKAAALESGN
;
A
#
# COMPACT_ATOMS: atom_id res chain seq x y z
N MET A 1 -5.90 -21.58 -29.25
CA MET A 1 -7.02 -22.49 -28.95
C MET A 1 -8.02 -21.94 -27.93
N THR A 2 -7.71 -20.97 -27.06
CA THR A 2 -8.60 -20.60 -25.92
C THR A 2 -9.54 -19.40 -26.16
N HIS A 3 -9.38 -18.69 -27.27
CA HIS A 3 -10.19 -17.50 -27.59
C HIS A 3 -11.61 -17.80 -28.10
N PRO A 4 -11.85 -18.78 -28.99
CA PRO A 4 -13.18 -19.00 -29.56
C PRO A 4 -14.23 -19.32 -28.49
N ASP A 5 -15.35 -18.60 -28.52
CA ASP A 5 -16.42 -18.78 -27.54
C ASP A 5 -17.09 -20.16 -27.66
N ILE A 6 -17.12 -20.72 -28.87
CA ILE A 6 -17.68 -22.06 -29.12
C ILE A 6 -17.00 -23.15 -28.30
N LEU A 7 -15.68 -23.04 -28.06
CA LEU A 7 -14.96 -24.03 -27.26
C LEU A 7 -15.30 -23.91 -25.78
N LYS A 8 -15.54 -22.69 -25.29
CA LYS A 8 -15.92 -22.42 -23.90
C LYS A 8 -17.32 -22.95 -23.58
N THR A 9 -18.22 -22.92 -24.56
CA THR A 9 -19.61 -23.36 -24.39
C THR A 9 -19.78 -24.85 -24.64
N GLN A 10 -19.15 -25.41 -25.68
CA GLN A 10 -19.31 -26.82 -26.06
C GLN A 10 -18.36 -27.75 -25.31
N HIS A 11 -17.19 -27.26 -24.89
CA HIS A 11 -16.18 -28.06 -24.19
C HIS A 11 -15.67 -27.38 -22.91
N PRO A 12 -16.56 -27.02 -21.96
CA PRO A 12 -16.15 -26.35 -20.73
C PRO A 12 -15.16 -27.18 -19.89
N ASP A 13 -15.22 -28.51 -19.99
CA ASP A 13 -14.32 -29.42 -19.27
C ASP A 13 -12.88 -29.47 -19.80
N TRP A 14 -12.61 -28.87 -20.97
CA TRP A 14 -11.24 -28.67 -21.45
C TRP A 14 -10.52 -27.57 -20.67
N PHE A 15 -11.27 -26.70 -19.97
CA PHE A 15 -10.73 -25.59 -19.21
C PHE A 15 -10.43 -25.98 -17.75
N ALA A 16 -9.46 -25.29 -17.15
CA ALA A 16 -9.05 -25.55 -15.78
C ALA A 16 -10.19 -25.27 -14.79
N LEU A 17 -10.32 -26.10 -13.76
CA LEU A 17 -11.22 -25.91 -12.63
C LEU A 17 -10.49 -25.12 -11.55
N TYR A 18 -11.04 -23.96 -11.16
CA TYR A 18 -10.55 -23.14 -10.05
C TYR A 18 -11.71 -22.72 -9.15
N GLY A 19 -11.60 -22.97 -7.85
CA GLY A 19 -12.65 -22.62 -6.88
C GLY A 19 -14.01 -23.21 -7.21
N GLY A 20 -14.03 -24.41 -7.80
CA GLY A 20 -15.26 -25.09 -8.24
C GLY A 20 -15.86 -24.57 -9.54
N LYS A 21 -15.19 -23.68 -10.29
CA LYS A 21 -15.68 -23.14 -11.57
C LYS A 21 -14.66 -23.35 -12.69
N ARG A 22 -15.14 -23.65 -13.91
CA ARG A 22 -14.30 -23.77 -15.11
C ARG A 22 -13.88 -22.37 -15.57
N ASP A 23 -12.62 -22.24 -16.01
CA ASP A 23 -12.07 -20.98 -16.51
C ASP A 23 -12.51 -20.69 -17.95
N THR A 24 -13.80 -20.39 -18.13
CA THR A 24 -14.47 -20.26 -19.44
C THR A 24 -15.02 -18.84 -19.70
N GLN A 25 -14.46 -17.82 -19.04
CA GLN A 25 -15.00 -16.47 -19.11
C GLN A 25 -14.82 -15.85 -20.50
N THR A 26 -15.93 -15.49 -21.14
CA THR A 26 -15.95 -14.73 -22.40
C THR A 26 -15.37 -13.33 -22.17
N GLY A 27 -14.56 -12.84 -23.11
CA GLY A 27 -13.84 -11.56 -22.98
C GLY A 27 -12.61 -11.59 -22.07
N LYS A 28 -12.44 -12.62 -21.22
CA LYS A 28 -11.18 -12.81 -20.48
C LYS A 28 -10.05 -13.12 -21.45
N ARG A 29 -8.96 -12.36 -21.36
CA ARG A 29 -7.79 -12.51 -22.26
C ARG A 29 -7.16 -13.91 -22.18
N LEU A 30 -7.11 -14.51 -20.98
CA LEU A 30 -6.42 -15.78 -20.72
C LEU A 30 -7.35 -16.74 -19.97
N ASN A 31 -7.88 -17.72 -20.69
CA ASN A 31 -8.58 -18.87 -20.12
C ASN A 31 -7.62 -20.07 -20.10
N HIS A 32 -7.37 -20.65 -18.91
CA HIS A 32 -6.42 -21.75 -18.72
C HIS A 32 -7.03 -23.12 -19.01
N LEU A 33 -6.20 -24.06 -19.47
CA LEU A 33 -6.62 -25.39 -19.92
C LEU A 33 -6.29 -26.49 -18.89
N CYS A 34 -7.06 -27.58 -18.92
CA CYS A 34 -6.81 -28.79 -18.15
C CYS A 34 -6.04 -29.81 -19.00
N TYR A 35 -4.72 -29.87 -18.86
CA TYR A 35 -3.87 -30.78 -19.64
C TYR A 35 -3.98 -32.27 -19.24
N SER A 36 -4.80 -32.59 -18.24
CA SER A 36 -5.18 -33.97 -17.94
C SER A 36 -6.47 -34.42 -18.64
N ASN A 37 -7.14 -33.55 -19.40
CA ASN A 37 -8.34 -33.90 -20.14
C ASN A 37 -7.97 -34.62 -21.46
N GLU A 38 -8.43 -35.86 -21.64
CA GLU A 38 -8.11 -36.68 -22.81
C GLU A 38 -8.81 -36.22 -24.10
N GLU A 39 -10.01 -35.64 -24.01
CA GLU A 39 -10.67 -35.07 -25.20
C GLU A 39 -9.92 -33.83 -25.72
N LEU A 40 -9.41 -32.99 -24.81
CA LEU A 40 -8.56 -31.86 -25.16
C LEU A 40 -7.26 -32.36 -25.82
N PHE A 41 -6.67 -33.44 -25.29
CA PHE A 41 -5.48 -34.06 -25.87
C PHE A 41 -5.74 -34.49 -27.32
N ASP A 42 -6.80 -35.27 -27.55
CA ASP A 42 -7.18 -35.74 -28.89
C ASP A 42 -7.48 -34.58 -29.86
N ALA A 43 -8.22 -33.57 -29.38
CA ALA A 43 -8.50 -32.37 -30.16
C ALA A 43 -7.23 -31.59 -30.51
N THR A 44 -6.27 -31.52 -29.59
CA THR A 44 -4.99 -30.85 -29.81
C THR A 44 -4.14 -31.59 -30.85
N VAL A 45 -4.08 -32.92 -30.80
CA VAL A 45 -3.42 -33.76 -31.82
C VAL A 45 -4.06 -33.53 -33.19
N LYS A 46 -5.39 -33.56 -33.26
CA LYS A 46 -6.14 -33.31 -34.50
C LYS A 46 -5.90 -31.91 -35.04
N TRP A 47 -5.88 -30.90 -34.17
CA TRP A 47 -5.59 -29.52 -34.54
C TRP A 47 -4.17 -29.39 -35.11
N ALA A 48 -3.16 -29.95 -34.44
CA ALA A 48 -1.77 -29.89 -34.89
C ALA A 48 -1.60 -30.53 -36.28
N ARG A 49 -2.17 -31.72 -36.50
CA ARG A 49 -2.19 -32.37 -37.83
C ARG A 49 -2.85 -31.49 -38.88
N ALA A 50 -4.04 -30.95 -38.58
CA ALA A 50 -4.76 -30.08 -39.51
C ALA A 50 -3.98 -28.80 -39.86
N GLN A 51 -3.22 -28.22 -38.92
CA GLN A 51 -2.34 -27.09 -39.23
C GLN A 51 -1.26 -27.49 -40.24
N PHE A 52 -0.65 -28.66 -40.10
CA PHE A 52 0.37 -29.15 -41.03
C PHE A 52 -0.18 -29.62 -42.38
N ASP A 53 -1.42 -30.13 -42.42
CA ASP A 53 -2.10 -30.52 -43.65
C ASP A 53 -2.47 -29.29 -44.50
N VAL A 54 -2.75 -28.15 -43.85
CA VAL A 54 -3.22 -26.92 -44.52
C VAL A 54 -2.07 -25.95 -44.81
N TYR A 55 -1.12 -25.82 -43.89
CA TYR A 55 -0.03 -24.85 -43.97
C TYR A 55 1.32 -25.55 -43.98
N ASP A 56 2.25 -25.04 -44.79
CA ASP A 56 3.63 -25.53 -44.80
C ASP A 56 4.45 -24.97 -43.64
N TYR A 57 4.02 -25.27 -42.41
CA TYR A 57 4.76 -24.95 -41.19
C TYR A 57 5.76 -26.05 -40.87
N GLU A 58 6.95 -25.68 -40.41
CA GLU A 58 7.92 -26.63 -39.84
C GLU A 58 7.47 -27.10 -38.45
N ALA A 59 6.88 -26.19 -37.67
CA ALA A 59 6.49 -26.41 -36.29
C ALA A 59 5.16 -25.74 -35.95
N VAL A 60 4.42 -26.31 -34.99
CA VAL A 60 3.30 -25.63 -34.32
C VAL A 60 3.56 -25.56 -32.81
N SER A 61 3.09 -24.48 -32.19
CA SER A 61 3.24 -24.28 -30.75
C SER A 61 2.12 -24.98 -29.97
N ILE A 62 2.51 -25.80 -29.00
CA ILE A 62 1.64 -26.44 -28.03
C ILE A 62 2.22 -26.13 -26.65
N MET A 63 1.85 -24.96 -26.15
CA MET A 63 2.27 -24.47 -24.84
C MET A 63 1.06 -23.91 -24.07
N PRO A 64 1.15 -23.80 -22.73
CA PRO A 64 0.11 -23.16 -21.94
C PRO A 64 -0.13 -21.72 -22.38
N PRO A 65 -1.35 -21.19 -22.22
CA PRO A 65 -1.57 -19.75 -22.26
C PRO A 65 -0.68 -19.03 -21.25
N ASP A 66 -0.42 -17.75 -21.47
CA ASP A 66 0.37 -16.93 -20.56
C ASP A 66 -0.21 -16.96 -19.12
N ALA A 67 0.63 -16.68 -18.13
CA ALA A 67 0.30 -16.70 -16.70
C ALA A 67 -0.24 -18.05 -16.16
N TYR A 68 0.07 -19.19 -16.79
CA TYR A 68 -0.27 -20.53 -16.29
C TYR A 68 0.56 -20.90 -15.04
N GLY A 69 0.17 -20.36 -13.89
CA GLY A 69 0.89 -20.47 -12.62
C GLY A 69 0.29 -21.47 -11.62
N SER A 70 -0.87 -22.06 -11.94
CA SER A 70 -1.62 -22.96 -11.06
C SER A 70 -2.08 -24.18 -11.84
N ILE A 71 -2.06 -25.35 -11.20
CA ILE A 71 -2.63 -26.56 -11.79
C ILE A 71 -4.16 -26.55 -11.64
N CYS A 72 -4.86 -27.12 -12.62
CA CYS A 72 -6.31 -27.37 -12.55
C CYS A 72 -6.66 -28.18 -11.28
N GLN A 73 -7.73 -27.80 -10.58
CA GLN A 73 -8.16 -28.41 -9.32
C GLN A 73 -9.11 -29.62 -9.49
N CYS A 74 -9.21 -30.20 -10.69
CA CYS A 74 -10.01 -31.42 -10.90
C CYS A 74 -9.23 -32.67 -10.45
N GLU A 75 -9.95 -33.75 -10.18
CA GLU A 75 -9.38 -35.05 -9.74
C GLU A 75 -8.27 -35.56 -10.68
N LEU A 76 -8.40 -35.38 -11.99
CA LEU A 76 -7.40 -35.83 -12.98
C LEU A 76 -6.03 -35.12 -12.86
N CYS A 77 -5.99 -33.97 -12.18
CA CYS A 77 -4.79 -33.16 -11.99
C CYS A 77 -4.21 -33.28 -10.57
N GLU A 78 -4.88 -34.00 -9.67
CA GLU A 78 -4.41 -34.20 -8.31
C GLU A 78 -3.01 -34.86 -8.30
N GLY A 79 -2.10 -34.32 -7.48
CA GLY A 79 -0.74 -34.83 -7.34
C GLY A 79 0.21 -34.61 -8.53
N LYS A 80 -0.21 -33.94 -9.61
CA LYS A 80 0.65 -33.68 -10.79
C LYS A 80 1.51 -32.42 -10.70
N GLN A 81 1.29 -31.58 -9.69
CA GLN A 81 2.16 -30.45 -9.35
C GLN A 81 3.29 -30.94 -8.43
N VAL A 82 4.52 -30.46 -8.65
CA VAL A 82 5.71 -30.84 -7.86
C VAL A 82 6.27 -29.61 -7.17
N ASP A 83 5.79 -29.31 -5.97
CA ASP A 83 6.12 -28.06 -5.26
C ASP A 83 7.61 -27.91 -4.95
N GLU A 84 8.34 -29.02 -4.77
CA GLU A 84 9.78 -29.05 -4.50
C GLU A 84 10.61 -28.47 -5.65
N MET A 85 10.08 -28.45 -6.88
CA MET A 85 10.71 -27.82 -8.03
C MET A 85 10.55 -26.28 -8.04
N GLY A 86 9.84 -25.74 -7.04
CA GLY A 86 9.65 -24.30 -6.84
C GLY A 86 8.79 -23.64 -7.92
N ALA A 87 8.62 -22.32 -7.79
CA ALA A 87 7.70 -21.55 -8.64
C ALA A 87 7.98 -21.62 -10.15
N ARG A 88 9.19 -22.01 -10.56
CA ARG A 88 9.61 -22.11 -11.96
C ARG A 88 9.61 -23.53 -12.54
N GLY A 89 9.37 -24.54 -11.72
CA GLY A 89 9.36 -25.94 -12.17
C GLY A 89 8.15 -26.74 -11.72
N LYS A 90 7.32 -26.21 -10.81
CA LYS A 90 6.22 -26.95 -10.19
C LYS A 90 5.19 -27.53 -11.18
N LEU A 91 5.08 -26.98 -12.39
CA LEU A 91 4.20 -27.49 -13.45
C LEU A 91 4.98 -28.14 -14.62
N SER A 92 6.29 -28.29 -14.51
CA SER A 92 7.12 -28.84 -15.60
C SER A 92 6.69 -30.24 -16.01
N ASN A 93 6.50 -31.15 -15.05
CA ASN A 93 6.07 -32.51 -15.36
C ASN A 93 4.72 -32.52 -16.07
N HIS A 94 3.76 -31.72 -15.60
CA HIS A 94 2.43 -31.64 -16.16
C HIS A 94 2.40 -31.09 -17.60
N VAL A 95 3.09 -29.99 -17.85
CA VAL A 95 3.10 -29.32 -19.16
C VAL A 95 3.89 -30.10 -20.19
N TRP A 96 5.09 -30.56 -19.81
CA TRP A 96 5.98 -31.25 -20.74
C TRP A 96 5.50 -32.65 -21.07
N ASP A 97 4.83 -33.36 -20.15
CA ASP A 97 4.19 -34.64 -20.46
C ASP A 97 3.12 -34.49 -21.56
N PHE A 98 2.26 -33.47 -21.44
CA PHE A 98 1.23 -33.19 -22.45
C PHE A 98 1.84 -32.90 -23.83
N ALA A 99 2.80 -31.97 -23.91
CA ALA A 99 3.45 -31.63 -25.17
C ALA A 99 4.19 -32.83 -25.79
N ASN A 100 4.86 -33.64 -24.95
CA ASN A 100 5.58 -34.83 -25.38
C ASN A 100 4.65 -35.92 -25.91
N ARG A 101 3.51 -36.15 -25.25
CA ARG A 101 2.46 -37.08 -25.72
C ARG A 101 1.87 -36.62 -27.05
N VAL A 102 1.62 -35.32 -27.23
CA VAL A 102 1.09 -34.81 -28.51
C VAL A 102 2.13 -35.00 -29.62
N ALA A 103 3.41 -34.72 -29.34
CA ALA A 103 4.48 -34.91 -30.30
C ALA A 103 4.59 -36.36 -30.77
N ARG A 104 4.49 -37.33 -29.84
CA ARG A 104 4.45 -38.77 -30.14
C ARG A 104 3.33 -39.13 -31.11
N GLU A 105 2.12 -38.65 -30.88
CA GLU A 105 0.97 -38.94 -31.73
C GLU A 105 1.06 -38.27 -33.10
N VAL A 106 1.44 -36.99 -33.15
CA VAL A 106 1.58 -36.24 -34.40
C VAL A 106 2.62 -36.89 -35.32
N ARG A 107 3.74 -37.35 -34.75
CA ARG A 107 4.84 -37.98 -35.51
C ARG A 107 4.43 -39.21 -36.30
N LYS A 108 3.37 -39.93 -35.87
CA LYS A 108 2.86 -41.11 -36.57
C LYS A 108 2.41 -40.81 -38.01
N THR A 109 1.93 -39.59 -38.26
CA THR A 109 1.47 -39.16 -39.60
C THR A 109 2.32 -38.04 -40.19
N HIS A 110 3.00 -37.26 -39.34
CA HIS A 110 3.84 -36.13 -39.73
C HIS A 110 5.24 -36.27 -39.12
N PRO A 111 6.06 -37.24 -39.58
CA PRO A 111 7.32 -37.58 -38.93
C PRO A 111 8.36 -36.45 -38.97
N ASP A 112 8.27 -35.55 -39.95
CA ASP A 112 9.21 -34.44 -40.18
C ASP A 112 8.76 -33.10 -39.54
N LYS A 113 7.57 -33.06 -38.92
CA LYS A 113 7.01 -31.84 -38.32
C LYS A 113 7.26 -31.77 -36.82
N LEU A 114 7.43 -30.57 -36.29
CA LEU A 114 7.84 -30.34 -34.90
C LEU A 114 6.71 -29.79 -34.01
N ILE A 115 6.70 -30.22 -32.75
CA ILE A 115 5.89 -29.60 -31.70
C ILE A 115 6.78 -28.69 -30.85
N ALA A 116 6.54 -27.39 -30.92
CA ALA A 116 7.25 -26.40 -30.12
C ALA A 116 6.56 -26.18 -28.76
N CYS A 117 7.33 -26.18 -27.68
CA CYS A 117 6.84 -25.82 -26.35
C CYS A 117 7.85 -24.91 -25.64
N CYS A 118 7.36 -23.88 -24.95
CA CYS A 118 8.19 -22.92 -24.23
C CYS A 118 8.46 -23.37 -22.80
N ALA A 119 9.73 -23.43 -22.41
CA ALA A 119 10.17 -23.48 -21.02
C ALA A 119 10.00 -22.08 -20.40
N TYR A 120 8.84 -21.84 -19.83
CA TYR A 120 8.41 -20.51 -19.36
C TYR A 120 7.59 -20.61 -18.07
N GLY A 121 7.56 -19.54 -17.29
CA GLY A 121 6.76 -19.47 -16.06
C GLY A 121 7.00 -20.67 -15.13
N ALA A 122 5.92 -21.35 -14.75
CA ALA A 122 5.93 -22.49 -13.84
C ALA A 122 6.44 -23.80 -14.45
N ASN A 123 6.72 -23.84 -15.75
CA ASN A 123 7.29 -24.98 -16.48
C ASN A 123 8.64 -24.64 -17.14
N THR A 124 9.41 -23.72 -16.54
CA THR A 124 10.76 -23.34 -17.00
C THR A 124 11.77 -24.47 -16.79
N LEU A 125 11.80 -25.07 -15.59
CA LEU A 125 12.77 -26.13 -15.29
C LEU A 125 12.46 -27.37 -16.13
N SER A 126 13.48 -28.17 -16.46
CA SER A 126 13.24 -29.41 -17.19
C SER A 126 12.40 -30.39 -16.34
N PRO A 127 11.53 -31.20 -16.96
CA PRO A 127 10.73 -32.19 -16.25
C PRO A 127 11.62 -33.25 -15.57
N THR A 128 11.21 -33.72 -14.40
CA THR A 128 11.87 -34.80 -13.65
C THR A 128 11.35 -36.19 -14.00
N ASN A 129 10.17 -36.27 -14.62
CA ASN A 129 9.52 -37.52 -15.03
C ASN A 129 9.81 -37.94 -16.49
N ILE A 130 10.63 -37.18 -17.22
CA ILE A 130 10.98 -37.46 -18.62
C ILE A 130 12.50 -37.47 -18.74
N ASP A 131 13.07 -38.64 -19.04
CA ASP A 131 14.52 -38.77 -19.27
C ASP A 131 14.95 -38.13 -20.59
N LYS A 132 14.19 -38.42 -21.67
CA LYS A 132 14.38 -37.88 -23.02
C LYS A 132 13.02 -37.57 -23.68
N LEU A 133 12.92 -36.40 -24.30
CA LEU A 133 11.75 -35.98 -25.07
C LEU A 133 11.68 -36.73 -26.40
N GLU A 134 10.48 -36.80 -26.97
CA GLU A 134 10.27 -37.25 -28.34
C GLU A 134 11.12 -36.41 -29.32
N PRO A 135 11.72 -37.02 -30.36
CA PRO A 135 12.71 -36.36 -31.20
C PRO A 135 12.14 -35.25 -32.09
N ASN A 136 10.81 -35.10 -32.16
CA ASN A 136 10.12 -34.00 -32.81
C ASN A 136 9.61 -32.91 -31.83
N VAL A 137 10.03 -32.92 -30.57
CA VAL A 137 9.79 -31.81 -29.63
C VAL A 137 10.87 -30.75 -29.79
N GLN A 138 10.46 -29.52 -30.12
CA GLN A 138 11.32 -28.34 -30.14
C GLN A 138 11.19 -27.57 -28.82
N VAL A 139 12.25 -27.59 -28.02
CA VAL A 139 12.32 -26.82 -26.77
C VAL A 139 12.67 -25.36 -27.08
N VAL A 140 11.84 -24.43 -26.61
CA VAL A 140 12.09 -22.98 -26.65
C VAL A 140 12.31 -22.50 -25.23
N ILE A 141 13.52 -22.05 -24.86
CA ILE A 141 13.82 -21.61 -23.50
C ILE A 141 13.60 -20.09 -23.39
N VAL A 142 12.58 -19.68 -22.65
CA VAL A 142 12.32 -18.26 -22.37
C VAL A 142 13.26 -17.79 -21.25
N GLY A 143 14.11 -16.81 -21.57
CA GLY A 143 15.22 -16.43 -20.69
C GLY A 143 16.34 -17.47 -20.65
N GLY A 144 16.57 -18.17 -21.77
CA GLY A 144 17.65 -19.14 -21.95
C GLY A 144 19.03 -18.52 -22.09
N ARG A 145 19.13 -17.20 -22.13
CA ARG A 145 20.35 -16.38 -22.20
C ARG A 145 20.31 -15.21 -21.22
N ARG A 146 19.18 -14.51 -21.12
CA ARG A 146 18.94 -13.27 -20.34
C ARG A 146 19.98 -12.18 -20.61
N PRO A 147 19.77 -11.29 -21.59
CA PRO A 147 20.79 -10.32 -22.04
C PRO A 147 21.28 -9.38 -20.94
N ARG A 148 20.44 -9.07 -19.93
CA ARG A 148 20.80 -8.22 -18.80
C ARG A 148 21.56 -8.93 -17.67
N ASN A 149 21.60 -10.25 -17.66
CA ASN A 149 22.27 -10.97 -16.58
C ASN A 149 23.79 -10.83 -16.71
N SER A 150 24.39 -9.72 -16.28
CA SER A 150 25.83 -9.44 -16.42
C SER A 150 26.67 -9.98 -15.25
N LEU A 151 26.04 -10.36 -14.12
CA LEU A 151 26.76 -10.90 -12.96
C LEU A 151 27.04 -12.40 -13.08
N PRO A 152 28.17 -12.92 -12.58
CA PRO A 152 28.56 -14.33 -12.73
C PRO A 152 27.50 -15.34 -12.28
N GLU A 153 26.89 -15.14 -11.12
CA GLU A 153 25.85 -16.01 -10.57
C GLU A 153 24.59 -16.02 -11.43
N GLN A 154 24.26 -14.88 -12.05
CA GLN A 154 23.14 -14.76 -12.97
C GLN A 154 23.41 -15.51 -14.28
N ARG A 155 24.67 -15.53 -14.74
CA ARG A 155 25.12 -16.28 -15.94
C ARG A 155 25.16 -17.79 -15.69
N GLU A 156 25.60 -18.20 -14.50
CA GLU A 156 25.68 -19.60 -14.09
C GLU A 156 24.30 -20.25 -14.09
N TYR A 157 23.30 -19.60 -13.48
CA TYR A 157 21.93 -20.09 -13.49
C TYR A 157 21.43 -20.40 -14.91
N VAL A 158 21.65 -19.49 -15.84
CA VAL A 158 21.21 -19.63 -17.22
C VAL A 158 21.99 -20.74 -17.95
N ARG A 159 23.30 -20.87 -17.69
CA ARG A 159 24.11 -21.95 -18.24
C ARG A 159 23.60 -23.33 -17.78
N ASN A 160 23.32 -23.47 -16.49
CA ASN A 160 22.80 -24.70 -15.90
C ASN A 160 21.42 -25.05 -16.48
N LEU A 161 20.53 -24.06 -16.61
CA LEU A 161 19.23 -24.24 -17.25
C LEU A 161 19.35 -24.79 -18.68
N ARG A 162 20.25 -24.23 -19.50
CA ARG A 162 20.49 -24.73 -20.86
C ARG A 162 21.06 -26.16 -20.83
N ALA A 163 22.06 -26.41 -19.99
CA ALA A 163 22.70 -27.72 -19.88
C ALA A 163 21.69 -28.81 -19.48
N ASP A 164 20.77 -28.51 -18.57
CA ASP A 164 19.72 -29.45 -18.16
C ASP A 164 18.71 -29.71 -19.27
N TRP A 165 18.34 -28.70 -20.05
CA TRP A 165 17.49 -28.90 -21.22
C TRP A 165 18.16 -29.73 -22.31
N LEU A 166 19.45 -29.51 -22.57
CA LEU A 166 20.23 -30.29 -23.56
C LEU A 166 20.38 -31.76 -23.17
N LYS A 167 20.27 -32.14 -21.89
CA LYS A 167 20.17 -33.55 -21.48
C LYS A 167 18.85 -34.19 -21.93
N ARG A 168 17.77 -33.41 -22.01
CA ARG A 168 16.40 -33.89 -22.30
C ARG A 168 16.04 -33.94 -23.78
N THR A 169 16.80 -33.31 -24.67
CA THR A 169 16.52 -33.31 -26.12
C THR A 169 17.79 -33.57 -26.92
N ASP A 170 17.67 -34.19 -28.10
CA ASP A 170 18.76 -34.29 -29.08
C ASP A 170 18.71 -33.16 -30.13
N ARG A 171 17.64 -32.35 -30.10
CA ARG A 171 17.49 -31.21 -30.99
C ARG A 171 18.24 -29.99 -30.42
N PRO A 172 18.79 -29.12 -31.29
CA PRO A 172 19.23 -27.81 -30.83
C PRO A 172 18.04 -27.04 -30.25
N ILE A 173 18.26 -26.38 -29.11
CA ILE A 173 17.24 -25.56 -28.44
C ILE A 173 16.95 -24.28 -29.25
N ILE A 174 15.86 -23.59 -28.95
CA ILE A 174 15.63 -22.21 -29.38
C ILE A 174 15.64 -21.34 -28.14
N ILE A 175 16.13 -20.11 -28.25
CA ILE A 175 16.11 -19.14 -27.16
C ILE A 175 15.01 -18.12 -27.45
N PHE A 176 14.27 -17.73 -26.42
CA PHE A 176 13.36 -16.59 -26.48
C PHE A 176 13.80 -15.58 -25.43
N GLU A 177 14.06 -14.34 -25.81
CA GLU A 177 14.46 -13.28 -24.87
C GLU A 177 13.50 -12.11 -24.85
N ASN A 178 13.28 -11.61 -23.64
CA ASN A 178 12.68 -10.30 -23.42
C ASN A 178 13.80 -9.30 -23.21
N TYR A 179 13.97 -8.40 -24.17
CA TYR A 179 14.90 -7.30 -24.01
C TYR A 179 14.31 -6.27 -23.05
N PRO A 180 15.14 -5.37 -22.51
CA PRO A 180 14.67 -4.39 -21.53
C PRO A 180 13.49 -3.62 -22.13
N PHE A 181 12.35 -3.62 -21.44
CA PHE A 181 11.15 -2.99 -21.96
C PHE A 181 11.19 -1.50 -21.64
N THR A 182 11.86 -0.72 -22.48
CA THR A 182 11.99 0.74 -22.39
C THR A 182 10.62 1.43 -22.43
N GLY A 183 9.72 0.97 -23.29
CA GLY A 183 8.30 1.37 -23.32
C GLY A 183 7.49 0.95 -22.07
N ARG A 184 8.10 0.22 -21.12
CA ARG A 184 7.54 -0.09 -19.80
C ARG A 184 8.38 0.52 -18.66
N GLY A 185 9.16 1.56 -18.94
CA GLY A 185 9.88 2.35 -17.94
C GLY A 185 11.27 1.83 -17.59
N THR A 186 11.86 0.89 -18.36
CA THR A 186 13.26 0.52 -18.15
C THR A 186 14.18 1.69 -18.50
N TYR A 187 14.95 2.17 -17.53
CA TYR A 187 15.82 3.35 -17.69
C TYR A 187 17.29 3.13 -17.32
N LEU A 188 17.62 2.01 -16.65
CA LEU A 188 19.02 1.74 -16.29
C LEU A 188 19.85 1.50 -17.55
N PRO A 189 21.07 2.06 -17.64
CA PRO A 189 21.90 1.98 -18.84
C PRO A 189 22.61 0.64 -18.95
N ALA A 190 21.84 -0.44 -19.16
CA ALA A 190 22.37 -1.78 -19.36
C ALA A 190 23.01 -1.95 -20.77
N PHE A 191 24.01 -1.14 -21.11
CA PHE A 191 24.79 -1.25 -22.35
C PHE A 191 25.77 -2.43 -22.24
N VAL A 192 25.27 -3.64 -22.46
CA VAL A 192 25.93 -4.91 -22.09
C VAL A 192 26.43 -5.69 -23.32
N ALA A 193 27.28 -5.07 -24.15
CA ALA A 193 27.74 -5.67 -25.40
C ALA A 193 28.45 -7.00 -25.17
N LYS A 194 29.37 -7.08 -24.20
CA LYS A 194 30.18 -8.29 -23.98
C LYS A 194 29.30 -9.43 -23.49
N THR A 195 28.42 -9.15 -22.54
CA THR A 195 27.41 -10.07 -22.04
C THR A 195 26.55 -10.58 -23.17
N ILE A 196 26.07 -9.72 -24.08
CA ILE A 196 25.32 -10.15 -25.28
C ILE A 196 26.17 -11.10 -26.13
N GLY A 197 27.38 -10.70 -26.49
CA GLY A 197 28.23 -11.49 -27.39
C GLY A 197 28.65 -12.84 -26.81
N GLU A 198 29.21 -12.84 -25.61
CA GLU A 198 29.61 -14.06 -24.90
C GLU A 198 28.43 -15.00 -24.71
N SER A 199 27.27 -14.45 -24.39
CA SER A 199 26.07 -15.24 -24.15
C SER A 199 25.48 -15.86 -25.42
N ILE A 200 25.59 -15.20 -26.57
CA ILE A 200 25.22 -15.75 -27.88
C ILE A 200 26.25 -16.80 -28.30
N ASN A 201 27.55 -16.50 -28.19
CA ASN A 201 28.63 -17.43 -28.50
C ASN A 201 28.50 -18.74 -27.71
N ALA A 202 28.16 -18.66 -26.42
CA ALA A 202 27.92 -19.83 -25.57
C ALA A 202 26.73 -20.71 -26.01
N THR A 203 25.94 -20.29 -26.99
CA THR A 203 24.78 -21.02 -27.52
C THR A 203 24.99 -21.51 -28.95
N LYS A 204 26.03 -21.02 -29.64
CA LYS A 204 26.32 -21.43 -31.02
C LYS A 204 26.67 -22.91 -31.08
N GLY A 205 25.98 -23.63 -31.96
CA GLY A 205 26.13 -25.08 -32.11
C GLY A 205 25.18 -25.92 -31.25
N VAL A 206 24.55 -25.34 -30.24
CA VAL A 206 23.50 -26.01 -29.44
C VAL A 206 22.13 -25.34 -29.56
N SER A 207 22.07 -24.12 -30.10
CA SER A 207 20.84 -23.37 -30.40
C SER A 207 20.61 -23.21 -31.90
N ARG A 208 19.35 -23.22 -32.34
CA ARG A 208 18.94 -22.87 -33.72
C ARG A 208 18.92 -21.35 -33.96
N GLY A 209 18.89 -20.55 -32.90
CA GLY A 209 18.71 -19.11 -32.99
C GLY A 209 17.95 -18.54 -31.79
N GLU A 210 17.47 -17.31 -31.95
CA GLU A 210 16.82 -16.55 -30.90
C GLU A 210 15.59 -15.81 -31.45
N ASP A 211 14.49 -15.88 -30.71
CA ASP A 211 13.34 -14.97 -30.84
C ASP A 211 13.49 -13.88 -29.78
N ILE A 212 13.21 -12.63 -30.16
CA ILE A 212 13.44 -11.46 -29.31
C ILE A 212 12.19 -10.61 -29.26
N TRP A 213 11.68 -10.42 -28.06
CA TRP A 213 10.63 -9.46 -27.80
C TRP A 213 11.22 -8.13 -27.30
N LEU A 214 10.95 -7.07 -28.07
CA LEU A 214 11.31 -5.68 -27.79
C LEU A 214 10.05 -4.84 -27.60
N SER A 215 10.12 -3.79 -26.79
CA SER A 215 9.10 -2.76 -26.71
C SER A 215 9.57 -1.51 -27.45
N PHE A 216 9.79 -1.60 -28.76
CA PHE A 216 9.89 -0.39 -29.55
C PHE A 216 8.51 0.28 -29.61
N PRO A 217 8.40 1.59 -29.34
CA PRO A 217 7.23 2.34 -29.75
C PRO A 217 7.11 2.27 -31.28
N ARG A 218 5.88 2.34 -31.80
CA ARG A 218 5.62 2.26 -33.24
C ARG A 218 6.15 3.46 -34.04
N THR A 219 6.80 4.43 -33.38
CA THR A 219 7.31 5.69 -33.93
C THR A 219 8.84 5.76 -33.79
N HIS A 220 9.50 6.34 -34.80
CA HIS A 220 10.97 6.34 -34.92
C HIS A 220 11.66 7.47 -34.10
N ASP A 221 10.90 8.41 -33.52
CA ASP A 221 11.43 9.58 -32.80
C ASP A 221 11.46 9.42 -31.27
N ASP A 222 11.44 8.19 -30.78
CA ASP A 222 11.41 7.92 -29.34
C ASP A 222 12.81 7.95 -28.71
N ARG A 223 12.95 8.65 -27.57
CA ARG A 223 14.20 8.76 -26.80
C ARG A 223 14.86 7.42 -26.47
N ASN A 224 14.08 6.35 -26.32
CA ASN A 224 14.54 5.02 -25.98
C ASN A 224 15.40 4.38 -27.08
N ILE A 225 15.33 4.90 -28.31
CA ILE A 225 16.16 4.41 -29.42
C ILE A 225 17.65 4.51 -29.11
N GLY A 226 18.07 5.50 -28.30
CA GLY A 226 19.45 5.61 -27.82
C GLY A 226 19.94 4.35 -27.12
N PHE A 227 19.08 3.69 -26.34
CA PHE A 227 19.40 2.44 -25.67
C PHE A 227 19.14 1.20 -26.54
N ASP A 228 17.96 1.12 -27.14
CA ASP A 228 17.48 -0.12 -27.76
C ASP A 228 18.28 -0.50 -29.01
N HIS A 229 18.73 0.48 -29.81
CA HIS A 229 19.51 0.19 -31.03
C HIS A 229 20.83 -0.53 -30.73
N PHE A 230 21.48 -0.19 -29.60
CA PHE A 230 22.72 -0.83 -29.16
C PHE A 230 22.51 -2.32 -28.94
N GLN A 231 21.44 -2.67 -28.23
CA GLN A 231 21.10 -4.05 -27.90
C GLN A 231 20.84 -4.87 -29.17
N VAL A 232 20.06 -4.31 -30.11
CA VAL A 232 19.73 -4.97 -31.38
C VAL A 232 20.98 -5.13 -32.26
N TYR A 233 21.84 -4.11 -32.35
CA TYR A 233 23.04 -4.15 -33.16
C TYR A 233 23.97 -5.29 -32.76
N PHE A 234 24.35 -5.38 -31.48
CA PHE A 234 25.26 -6.42 -31.03
C PHE A 234 24.63 -7.81 -31.15
N THR A 235 23.32 -7.93 -30.91
CA THR A 235 22.63 -9.22 -31.06
C THR A 235 22.66 -9.70 -32.50
N ALA A 236 22.29 -8.85 -33.45
CA ALA A 236 22.29 -9.18 -34.87
C ALA A 236 23.70 -9.48 -35.40
N ARG A 237 24.69 -8.64 -35.07
CA ARG A 237 26.09 -8.83 -35.48
C ARG A 237 26.69 -10.12 -34.92
N MET A 238 26.38 -10.44 -33.67
CA MET A 238 26.88 -11.66 -33.03
C MET A 238 26.26 -12.92 -33.63
N TRP A 239 24.97 -12.94 -33.98
CA TRP A 239 24.39 -14.06 -34.71
C TRP A 239 24.96 -14.19 -36.14
N TRP A 240 25.21 -13.07 -36.83
CA TRP A 240 25.78 -13.06 -38.18
C TRP A 240 27.24 -13.51 -38.24
N GLY A 241 28.07 -13.12 -37.26
CA GLY A 241 29.52 -13.27 -37.30
C GLY A 241 30.10 -14.69 -37.15
N GLY A 242 29.28 -15.74 -37.07
CA GLY A 242 29.77 -17.12 -36.92
C GLY A 242 30.42 -17.42 -35.56
N LYS A 243 30.99 -18.62 -35.36
CA LYS A 243 31.51 -19.06 -34.03
C LYS A 243 32.68 -18.22 -33.48
N ASP A 244 33.44 -17.60 -34.36
CA ASP A 244 34.64 -16.83 -34.02
C ASP A 244 34.34 -15.32 -33.89
N ALA A 245 33.06 -14.94 -33.82
CA ALA A 245 32.66 -13.56 -33.62
C ALA A 245 33.25 -12.99 -32.32
N ASP A 246 34.10 -11.98 -32.46
CA ASP A 246 34.74 -11.25 -31.36
C ASP A 246 33.94 -9.99 -31.04
N VAL A 247 33.24 -10.01 -29.91
CA VAL A 247 32.40 -8.90 -29.47
C VAL A 247 33.20 -7.68 -29.02
N GLU A 248 34.42 -7.86 -28.53
CA GLU A 248 35.27 -6.74 -28.10
C GLU A 248 35.74 -5.96 -29.33
N ALA A 249 36.23 -6.68 -30.34
CA ALA A 249 36.60 -6.07 -31.63
C ALA A 249 35.40 -5.38 -32.31
N MET A 250 34.20 -5.96 -32.22
CA MET A 250 32.98 -5.33 -32.72
C MET A 250 32.60 -4.07 -31.93
N LEU A 251 32.79 -4.06 -30.61
CA LEU A 251 32.54 -2.88 -29.78
C LEU A 251 33.52 -1.75 -30.11
N ASP A 252 34.79 -2.08 -30.32
CA ASP A 252 35.81 -1.12 -30.76
C ASP A 252 35.49 -0.52 -32.14
N GLU A 253 35.12 -1.38 -33.09
CA GLU A 253 34.67 -0.94 -34.42
C GLU A 253 33.44 -0.03 -34.31
N TYR A 254 32.43 -0.46 -33.56
CA TYR A 254 31.20 0.30 -33.34
C TYR A 254 31.47 1.66 -32.73
N CYS A 255 32.28 1.74 -31.67
CA CYS A 255 32.61 3.00 -31.03
C CYS A 255 33.34 3.95 -31.99
N ARG A 256 34.32 3.45 -32.74
CA ARG A 256 35.09 4.24 -33.72
C ARG A 256 34.23 4.74 -34.88
N LEU A 257 33.36 3.91 -35.45
CA LEU A 257 32.56 4.26 -36.62
C LEU A 257 31.30 5.04 -36.26
N PHE A 258 30.63 4.68 -35.16
CA PHE A 258 29.36 5.29 -34.79
C PHE A 258 29.52 6.60 -34.03
N TYR A 259 30.56 6.73 -33.19
CA TYR A 259 30.80 7.95 -32.38
C TYR A 259 32.01 8.77 -32.82
N GLY A 260 32.81 8.28 -33.79
CA GLY A 260 33.89 9.06 -34.40
C GLY A 260 34.93 9.50 -33.36
N PRO A 261 35.25 10.82 -33.25
CA PRO A 261 36.18 11.34 -32.25
C PRO A 261 35.86 10.94 -30.80
N ALA A 262 34.57 10.82 -30.44
CA ALA A 262 34.16 10.40 -29.10
C ALA A 262 34.29 8.89 -28.85
N GLY A 263 34.66 8.09 -29.87
CA GLY A 263 34.71 6.63 -29.80
C GLY A 263 35.47 6.08 -28.59
N PRO A 264 36.72 6.52 -28.31
CA PRO A 264 37.46 6.06 -27.14
C PRO A 264 36.75 6.33 -25.81
N LYS A 265 36.10 7.49 -25.66
CA LYS A 265 35.34 7.84 -24.44
C LYS A 265 34.06 6.99 -24.32
N MET A 266 33.38 6.76 -25.44
CA MET A 266 32.18 5.92 -25.48
C MET A 266 32.46 4.47 -25.15
N LYS A 267 33.60 3.93 -25.58
CA LYS A 267 34.03 2.58 -25.17
C LYS A 267 34.14 2.48 -23.64
N VAL A 268 34.82 3.44 -23.02
CA VAL A 268 34.97 3.50 -21.55
C VAL A 268 33.61 3.62 -20.86
N PHE A 269 32.70 4.46 -21.39
CA PHE A 269 31.34 4.60 -20.89
C PHE A 269 30.56 3.27 -20.94
N PHE A 270 30.60 2.55 -22.06
CA PHE A 270 29.90 1.27 -22.20
C PHE A 270 30.49 0.19 -21.29
N ASP A 271 31.82 0.08 -21.23
CA ASP A 271 32.50 -0.85 -20.32
C ASP A 271 32.10 -0.57 -18.85
N TYR A 272 32.02 0.71 -18.47
CA TYR A 272 31.59 1.10 -17.12
C TYR A 272 30.12 0.75 -16.86
N CYS A 273 29.23 1.05 -17.81
CA CYS A 273 27.82 0.73 -17.72
C CYS A 273 27.58 -0.77 -17.57
N GLU A 274 28.21 -1.59 -18.41
CA GLU A 274 28.07 -3.05 -18.36
C GLU A 274 28.41 -3.63 -16.98
N ALA A 275 29.46 -3.11 -16.34
CA ALA A 275 29.91 -3.54 -15.02
C ALA A 275 29.06 -2.98 -13.86
N ASN A 276 28.44 -1.80 -14.00
CA ASN A 276 27.87 -1.07 -12.85
C ASN A 276 26.37 -0.75 -12.96
N TYR A 277 25.69 -0.95 -14.09
CA TYR A 277 24.34 -0.42 -14.29
C TYR A 277 23.32 -0.90 -13.23
N GLN A 278 23.48 -2.11 -12.70
CA GLN A 278 22.62 -2.64 -11.62
C GLN A 278 22.84 -1.88 -10.31
N ALA A 279 24.10 -1.57 -9.99
CA ALA A 279 24.48 -0.81 -8.78
C ALA A 279 23.99 0.65 -8.85
N MET A 280 23.89 1.24 -10.04
CA MET A 280 23.40 2.62 -10.23
C MET A 280 21.96 2.83 -9.74
N GLU A 281 21.19 1.77 -9.51
CA GLU A 281 19.87 1.86 -8.90
C GLU A 281 19.93 2.29 -7.41
N LYS A 282 21.05 2.04 -6.73
CA LYS A 282 21.19 2.25 -5.28
C LYS A 282 22.39 3.11 -4.91
N GLU A 283 23.43 3.11 -5.73
CA GLU A 283 24.69 3.83 -5.48
C GLU A 283 24.76 5.08 -6.36
N LYS A 284 24.61 6.25 -5.73
CA LYS A 284 24.61 7.55 -6.42
C LYS A 284 25.92 7.78 -7.17
N GLU A 285 27.05 7.44 -6.55
CA GLU A 285 28.39 7.64 -7.09
C GLU A 285 28.55 6.91 -8.44
N LYS A 286 27.95 5.73 -8.57
CA LYS A 286 27.97 4.95 -9.81
C LYS A 286 27.15 5.61 -10.91
N ALA A 287 25.97 6.10 -10.56
CA ALA A 287 25.11 6.83 -11.50
C ALA A 287 25.80 8.13 -11.96
N ASP A 288 26.32 8.94 -11.02
CA ASP A 288 27.04 10.18 -11.31
C ASP A 288 28.24 9.95 -12.23
N THR A 289 29.01 8.89 -11.98
CA THR A 289 30.18 8.56 -12.81
C THR A 289 29.78 8.29 -14.26
N ALA A 290 28.72 7.52 -14.50
CA ALA A 290 28.23 7.26 -15.85
C ALA A 290 27.72 8.55 -16.54
N LEU A 291 27.01 9.40 -15.78
CA LEU A 291 26.50 10.69 -16.26
C LEU A 291 27.61 11.69 -16.59
N GLU A 292 28.72 11.67 -15.87
CA GLU A 292 29.89 12.49 -16.19
C GLU A 292 30.64 11.96 -17.42
N MET A 293 30.77 10.63 -17.56
CA MET A 293 31.42 10.01 -18.72
C MET A 293 30.74 10.40 -20.04
N ILE A 294 29.40 10.41 -20.11
CA ILE A 294 28.68 10.82 -21.33
C ILE A 294 28.87 12.32 -21.61
N LYS A 295 28.90 13.16 -20.56
CA LYS A 295 29.17 14.60 -20.69
C LYS A 295 30.57 14.85 -21.26
N GLN A 296 31.57 14.11 -20.80
CA GLN A 296 32.94 14.19 -21.34
C GLN A 296 33.00 13.73 -22.80
N ALA A 297 32.28 12.67 -23.17
CA ALA A 297 32.22 12.21 -24.57
C ALA A 297 31.62 13.27 -25.52
N LYS A 298 30.63 14.06 -25.07
CA LYS A 298 30.04 15.16 -25.86
C LYS A 298 31.04 16.28 -26.17
N LEU A 299 32.08 16.47 -25.35
CA LEU A 299 33.11 17.50 -25.58
C LEU A 299 34.09 17.15 -26.69
N GLU A 300 34.16 15.89 -27.11
CA GLU A 300 35.10 15.41 -28.15
C GLU A 300 34.61 15.68 -29.58
N VAL A 301 33.38 16.17 -29.76
CA VAL A 301 32.74 16.32 -31.08
C VAL A 301 32.19 17.73 -31.29
N SER A 302 32.15 18.17 -32.54
CA SER A 302 31.51 19.44 -32.90
C SER A 302 29.97 19.34 -32.70
N PRO A 303 29.31 20.37 -32.14
CA PRO A 303 27.87 20.35 -31.85
C PRO A 303 26.96 20.01 -33.05
N ASP A 304 27.33 20.46 -34.25
CA ASP A 304 26.54 20.24 -35.47
C ASP A 304 26.84 18.91 -36.17
N SER A 305 27.73 18.08 -35.61
CA SER A 305 28.14 16.82 -36.22
C SER A 305 27.10 15.70 -36.03
N ILE A 306 27.08 14.73 -36.94
CA ILE A 306 26.27 13.52 -36.78
C ILE A 306 26.61 12.74 -35.50
N TYR A 307 27.84 12.83 -35.01
CA TYR A 307 28.27 12.19 -33.77
C TYR A 307 27.64 12.85 -32.55
N ALA A 308 27.51 14.19 -32.55
CA ALA A 308 26.80 14.90 -31.50
C ALA A 308 25.31 14.50 -31.46
N GLN A 309 24.66 14.38 -32.63
CA GLN A 309 23.27 13.90 -32.72
C GLN A 309 23.10 12.48 -32.15
N ARG A 310 24.06 11.58 -32.41
CA ARG A 310 24.05 10.21 -31.86
C ARG A 310 24.27 10.16 -30.35
N LEU A 311 25.17 10.99 -29.82
CA LEU A 311 25.40 11.12 -28.37
C LEU A 311 24.16 11.68 -27.66
N GLU A 312 23.45 12.60 -28.30
CA GLU A 312 22.23 13.20 -27.76
C GLU A 312 21.12 12.16 -27.55
N LEU A 313 21.02 11.13 -28.40
CA LEU A 313 20.08 10.02 -28.19
C LEU A 313 20.39 9.24 -26.89
N ILE A 314 21.67 8.99 -26.61
CA ILE A 314 22.10 8.34 -25.35
C ILE A 314 21.81 9.26 -24.16
N ASP A 315 22.16 10.54 -24.27
CA ASP A 315 21.99 11.51 -23.19
C ASP A 315 20.51 11.65 -22.78
N LYS A 316 19.60 11.71 -23.77
CA LYS A 316 18.15 11.73 -23.54
C LYS A 316 17.63 10.49 -22.82
N PHE A 317 18.13 9.30 -23.17
CA PHE A 317 17.77 8.06 -22.47
C PHE A 317 18.20 8.10 -20.99
N LEU A 318 19.34 8.74 -20.68
CA LEU A 318 19.88 8.85 -19.33
C LEU A 318 19.13 9.84 -18.41
N ASN A 319 18.10 10.55 -18.89
CA ASN A 319 17.37 11.53 -18.07
C ASN A 319 16.75 10.89 -16.80
N ALA A 320 16.15 9.71 -16.91
CA ALA A 320 15.61 9.02 -15.72
C ALA A 320 16.72 8.55 -14.75
N LEU A 321 17.92 8.25 -15.25
CA LEU A 321 19.08 8.00 -14.39
C LEU A 321 19.52 9.27 -13.65
N ARG A 322 19.49 10.45 -14.30
CA ARG A 322 19.73 11.75 -13.63
C ARG A 322 18.72 11.99 -12.52
N SER A 323 17.44 11.75 -12.78
CA SER A 323 16.37 11.81 -11.77
C SER A 323 16.65 10.87 -10.59
N LYS A 324 17.03 9.62 -10.88
CA LYS A 324 17.39 8.64 -9.85
C LYS A 324 18.59 9.10 -9.01
N ALA A 325 19.65 9.58 -9.64
CA ALA A 325 20.84 10.08 -8.94
C ALA A 325 20.51 11.28 -8.03
N LYS A 326 19.62 12.18 -8.46
CA LYS A 326 19.11 13.29 -7.63
C LYS A 326 18.35 12.75 -6.42
N GLN A 327 17.47 11.76 -6.60
CA GLN A 327 16.71 11.14 -5.50
C GLN A 327 17.62 10.44 -4.49
N LEU A 328 18.61 9.68 -4.95
CA LEU A 328 19.57 8.99 -4.08
C LEU A 328 20.38 9.99 -3.22
N GLY A 329 20.61 11.21 -3.72
CA GLY A 329 21.32 12.25 -2.98
C GLY A 329 20.47 13.04 -1.97
N GLN A 330 19.16 12.82 -1.89
CA GLN A 330 18.25 13.67 -1.10
C GLN A 330 18.07 13.26 0.36
N GLY A 331 18.60 12.11 0.81
CA GLY A 331 18.57 11.68 2.23
C GLY A 331 17.18 11.82 2.87
N ARG A 332 16.31 10.81 2.70
CA ARG A 332 14.92 10.89 3.19
C ARG A 332 14.72 10.04 4.44
N GLY A 333 14.24 10.68 5.50
CA GLY A 333 13.80 10.00 6.72
C GLY A 333 12.47 9.26 6.55
N LEU A 334 11.92 8.76 7.65
CA LEU A 334 10.65 8.03 7.61
C LEU A 334 9.47 8.92 7.19
N VAL A 335 8.79 8.54 6.11
CA VAL A 335 7.60 9.20 5.56
C VAL A 335 6.49 8.19 5.26
N ALA A 336 5.27 8.68 5.05
CA ALA A 336 4.17 7.83 4.61
C ALA A 336 4.42 7.27 3.20
N LYS A 337 3.61 6.29 2.79
CA LYS A 337 3.64 5.73 1.43
C LYS A 337 2.23 5.48 0.94
N MET A 338 2.00 5.71 -0.34
CA MET A 338 0.75 5.39 -1.02
C MET A 338 1.08 4.76 -2.37
N ARG A 339 0.36 3.69 -2.70
CA ARG A 339 0.47 3.05 -4.00
C ARG A 339 -0.82 3.21 -4.79
N THR A 340 -0.69 3.28 -6.12
CA THR A 340 -1.82 3.03 -7.00
C THR A 340 -2.19 1.55 -6.97
N VAL A 341 -3.48 1.24 -6.98
CA VAL A 341 -3.96 -0.14 -7.04
C VAL A 341 -5.06 -0.24 -8.08
N LEU A 342 -4.92 -1.24 -8.96
CA LEU A 342 -5.81 -1.49 -10.08
C LEU A 342 -5.77 -0.34 -11.11
N GLU A 343 -6.06 -0.69 -12.35
CA GLU A 343 -6.32 0.29 -13.40
C GLU A 343 -7.84 0.42 -13.55
N PRO A 344 -8.38 1.63 -13.71
CA PRO A 344 -9.79 1.81 -14.04
C PRO A 344 -10.15 0.99 -15.28
N THR A 345 -11.20 0.18 -15.19
CA THR A 345 -11.70 -0.61 -16.33
C THR A 345 -12.55 0.23 -17.28
N GLU A 346 -13.17 1.27 -16.72
CA GLU A 346 -13.97 2.30 -17.38
C GLU A 346 -13.42 3.68 -16.98
N PRO A 347 -13.66 4.73 -17.78
CA PRO A 347 -13.29 6.10 -17.40
C PRO A 347 -13.95 6.51 -16.08
N ILE A 348 -13.19 7.14 -15.18
CA ILE A 348 -13.71 7.74 -13.95
C ILE A 348 -14.43 9.04 -14.31
N VAL A 349 -15.66 9.22 -13.82
CA VAL A 349 -16.42 10.44 -14.02
C VAL A 349 -16.13 11.41 -12.88
N VAL A 350 -15.48 12.54 -13.17
CA VAL A 350 -15.14 13.53 -12.14
C VAL A 350 -16.39 14.34 -11.78
N ASP A 351 -17.18 13.84 -10.83
CA ASP A 351 -18.42 14.49 -10.37
C ASP A 351 -18.48 14.74 -8.85
N GLY A 352 -17.44 14.32 -8.13
CA GLY A 352 -17.26 14.57 -6.71
C GLY A 352 -17.93 13.53 -5.81
N LYS A 353 -18.74 12.60 -6.32
CA LYS A 353 -19.52 11.68 -5.48
C LYS A 353 -18.71 10.49 -4.97
N LEU A 354 -17.61 10.14 -5.66
CA LEU A 354 -16.75 9.01 -5.31
C LEU A 354 -17.50 7.66 -5.29
N ASP A 355 -18.48 7.51 -6.19
CA ASP A 355 -19.37 6.36 -6.31
C ASP A 355 -19.12 5.50 -7.56
N ASP A 356 -18.16 5.85 -8.42
CA ASP A 356 -17.67 4.99 -9.50
C ASP A 356 -17.26 3.61 -8.97
N GLU A 357 -17.47 2.57 -9.78
CA GLU A 357 -17.09 1.20 -9.43
C GLU A 357 -15.61 1.11 -9.02
N TYR A 358 -14.75 1.89 -9.68
CA TYR A 358 -13.34 2.00 -9.35
C TYR A 358 -13.13 2.43 -7.89
N TRP A 359 -13.74 3.54 -7.45
CA TRP A 359 -13.59 4.05 -6.09
C TRP A 359 -14.23 3.14 -5.05
N VAL A 360 -15.40 2.58 -5.34
CA VAL A 360 -16.09 1.65 -4.43
C VAL A 360 -15.22 0.44 -4.15
N ARG A 361 -14.61 -0.16 -5.17
CA ARG A 361 -13.71 -1.31 -5.03
C ARG A 361 -12.37 -0.93 -4.40
N HIS A 362 -11.84 0.25 -4.70
CA HIS A 362 -10.56 0.74 -4.18
C HIS A 362 -10.54 0.86 -2.64
N ARG A 363 -11.70 1.16 -2.02
CA ARG A 363 -11.85 1.29 -0.56
C ARG A 363 -11.42 0.04 0.23
N GLU A 364 -11.43 -1.13 -0.39
CA GLU A 364 -11.03 -2.39 0.25
C GLU A 364 -9.49 -2.61 0.23
N TRP A 365 -8.73 -1.74 -0.46
CA TRP A 365 -7.32 -1.97 -0.79
C TRP A 365 -6.40 -0.90 -0.18
N SER A 366 -6.22 0.23 -0.85
CA SER A 366 -5.21 1.24 -0.49
C SER A 366 -5.89 2.58 -0.16
N VAL A 367 -6.15 2.83 1.13
CA VAL A 367 -6.76 4.09 1.59
C VAL A 367 -5.80 4.83 2.51
N GLY A 368 -5.30 5.97 2.04
CA GLY A 368 -4.53 6.92 2.83
C GLY A 368 -5.40 7.60 3.88
N ARG A 369 -4.83 7.89 5.05
CA ARG A 369 -5.51 8.64 6.12
C ARG A 369 -4.59 9.73 6.64
N LEU A 370 -5.12 10.94 6.73
CA LEU A 370 -4.37 12.08 7.22
C LEU A 370 -4.14 11.97 8.73
N ARG A 371 -3.04 12.56 9.18
CA ARG A 371 -2.60 12.68 10.57
C ARG A 371 -2.37 14.16 10.89
N GLU A 372 -2.54 14.55 12.14
CA GLU A 372 -2.24 15.91 12.59
C GLU A 372 -0.78 16.26 12.23
N LEU A 373 -0.61 17.45 11.64
CA LEU A 373 0.57 17.87 10.89
C LEU A 373 1.87 17.87 11.72
N GLN A 374 1.79 18.31 12.99
CA GLN A 374 2.97 18.57 13.83
C GLN A 374 3.38 17.38 14.71
N THR A 375 2.41 16.57 15.13
CA THR A 375 2.57 15.54 16.17
C THR A 375 2.28 14.11 15.68
N GLY A 376 1.69 14.00 14.47
CA GLY A 376 1.33 12.73 13.83
C GLY A 376 0.16 12.01 14.52
N THR A 377 -0.54 12.66 15.44
CA THR A 377 -1.71 12.10 16.12
C THR A 377 -2.93 12.03 15.18
N PRO A 378 -3.98 11.26 15.50
CA PRO A 378 -5.23 11.34 14.75
C PRO A 378 -5.83 12.77 14.83
N PRO A 379 -6.22 13.40 13.70
CA PRO A 379 -6.95 14.67 13.74
C PRO A 379 -8.35 14.44 14.31
N VAL A 380 -8.98 15.48 14.85
CA VAL A 380 -10.39 15.44 15.28
C VAL A 380 -11.29 15.09 14.10
N PHE A 381 -11.09 15.73 12.95
CA PHE A 381 -11.88 15.47 11.74
C PHE A 381 -11.05 14.68 10.73
N GLY A 382 -11.49 13.45 10.47
CA GLY A 382 -10.80 12.50 9.61
C GLY A 382 -10.79 12.93 8.14
N THR A 383 -9.74 12.53 7.44
CA THR A 383 -9.68 12.65 5.98
C THR A 383 -9.12 11.36 5.39
N SER A 384 -9.75 10.87 4.33
CA SER A 384 -9.31 9.67 3.61
C SER A 384 -9.02 9.98 2.15
N VAL A 385 -7.99 9.33 1.60
CA VAL A 385 -7.47 9.57 0.26
C VAL A 385 -7.34 8.25 -0.48
N MET A 386 -7.81 8.22 -1.72
CA MET A 386 -7.55 7.16 -2.70
C MET A 386 -6.90 7.77 -3.93
N ALA A 387 -6.06 7.00 -4.62
CA ALA A 387 -5.30 7.46 -5.77
C ALA A 387 -5.37 6.45 -6.90
N GLY A 388 -5.57 6.92 -8.13
CA GLY A 388 -5.64 6.09 -9.32
C GLY A 388 -4.80 6.64 -10.44
N TRP A 389 -4.44 5.78 -11.38
CA TRP A 389 -3.80 6.16 -12.63
C TRP A 389 -4.55 5.50 -13.76
N ASP A 390 -4.83 6.23 -14.83
CA ASP A 390 -5.50 5.64 -15.98
C ASP A 390 -4.61 4.66 -16.76
N ARG A 391 -5.23 3.96 -17.71
CA ARG A 391 -4.54 2.99 -18.58
C ARG A 391 -3.57 3.63 -19.55
N THR A 392 -3.78 4.90 -19.93
CA THR A 392 -2.90 5.59 -20.87
C THR A 392 -1.58 5.98 -20.22
N GLY A 393 -1.57 6.14 -18.89
CA GLY A 393 -0.41 6.65 -18.18
C GLY A 393 -0.37 8.18 -18.12
N GLN A 394 -1.40 8.88 -18.60
CA GLN A 394 -1.42 10.35 -18.72
C GLN A 394 -2.33 11.05 -17.72
N HIS A 395 -3.09 10.32 -16.90
CA HIS A 395 -4.00 10.94 -15.93
C HIS A 395 -3.88 10.31 -14.55
N LEU A 396 -3.53 11.17 -13.57
CA LEU A 396 -3.53 10.88 -12.14
C LEU A 396 -4.88 11.31 -11.54
N TYR A 397 -5.49 10.45 -10.73
CA TYR A 397 -6.74 10.74 -10.05
C TYR A 397 -6.56 10.71 -8.53
N PHE A 398 -7.20 11.65 -7.83
CA PHE A 398 -7.40 11.56 -6.38
C PHE A 398 -8.88 11.64 -6.03
N ALA A 399 -9.27 10.78 -5.09
CA ALA A 399 -10.57 10.81 -4.43
C ALA A 399 -10.33 11.08 -2.95
N ILE A 400 -10.77 12.25 -2.49
CA ILE A 400 -10.48 12.78 -1.16
C ILE A 400 -11.79 13.01 -0.45
N ARG A 401 -11.97 12.40 0.73
CA ARG A 401 -13.14 12.59 1.59
C ARG A 401 -12.71 13.25 2.89
N CYS A 402 -13.28 14.41 3.17
CA CYS A 402 -13.07 15.23 4.36
C CYS A 402 -14.29 15.10 5.28
N ASP A 403 -14.15 14.37 6.38
CA ASP A 403 -15.24 14.21 7.34
C ASP A 403 -15.48 15.54 8.10
N GLU A 404 -16.74 15.94 8.27
CA GLU A 404 -17.19 17.09 9.08
C GLU A 404 -17.91 16.63 10.35
N THR A 405 -17.99 15.33 10.59
CA THR A 405 -18.47 14.75 11.84
C THR A 405 -17.53 13.67 12.35
N VAL A 406 -17.49 13.48 13.66
CA VAL A 406 -16.58 12.54 14.29
C VAL A 406 -17.28 11.21 14.56
N GLY A 407 -16.90 10.21 13.77
CA GLY A 407 -17.33 8.83 13.94
C GLY A 407 -18.73 8.53 13.39
N GLN A 408 -18.82 8.45 12.06
CA GLN A 408 -19.70 7.49 11.38
C GLN A 408 -18.96 6.85 10.20
N VAL A 409 -19.03 5.53 10.13
CA VAL A 409 -18.88 4.74 8.90
C VAL A 409 -20.24 4.06 8.71
N SER A 410 -21.03 4.55 7.76
CA SER A 410 -22.23 3.93 7.16
C SER A 410 -23.30 3.31 8.09
N ASN A 411 -24.52 3.87 8.03
CA ASN A 411 -25.83 3.22 8.28
C ASN A 411 -26.53 3.38 9.65
N LEU A 412 -26.47 4.55 10.31
CA LEU A 412 -27.50 4.92 11.30
C LEU A 412 -27.97 6.36 11.07
N PRO A 413 -29.28 6.60 10.83
CA PRO A 413 -29.81 7.96 10.80
C PRO A 413 -29.67 8.59 12.19
N ARG A 414 -29.02 9.74 12.28
CA ARG A 414 -29.19 10.62 13.44
C ARG A 414 -30.35 11.56 13.14
N GLN A 415 -31.40 11.47 13.94
CA GLN A 415 -32.48 12.46 13.90
C GLN A 415 -32.08 13.73 14.70
N ASP A 416 -31.17 13.61 15.69
CA ASP A 416 -30.94 14.68 16.68
C ASP A 416 -29.45 14.88 17.03
N ALA A 417 -28.57 15.10 16.04
CA ALA A 417 -27.19 15.53 16.33
C ALA A 417 -27.19 17.01 16.75
N ILE A 418 -27.00 17.27 18.05
CA ILE A 418 -26.75 18.60 18.59
C ILE A 418 -25.30 18.99 18.26
N LEU A 419 -25.06 19.31 17.00
CA LEU A 419 -24.24 20.45 16.58
C LEU A 419 -24.79 20.84 15.20
N PRO A 420 -25.86 21.65 15.16
CA PRO A 420 -26.31 22.25 13.92
C PRO A 420 -25.21 23.21 13.44
N HIS A 421 -24.49 22.81 12.39
CA HIS A 421 -23.89 23.71 11.40
C HIS A 421 -22.88 24.75 11.94
N GLU A 422 -21.65 24.35 12.27
CA GLU A 422 -20.55 25.23 11.86
C GLU A 422 -20.46 25.12 10.33
N LYS A 423 -20.91 26.17 9.64
CA LYS A 423 -20.84 26.22 8.17
C LYS A 423 -19.37 26.05 7.73
N LEU A 424 -19.18 25.30 6.64
CA LEU A 424 -17.89 25.24 5.96
C LEU A 424 -17.38 26.66 5.72
N ASN A 425 -16.11 26.91 6.03
CA ASN A 425 -15.51 28.23 5.84
C ASN A 425 -15.05 28.37 4.38
N ILE A 426 -15.96 28.76 3.49
CA ILE A 426 -15.68 28.92 2.06
C ILE A 426 -15.35 30.38 1.78
N THR A 427 -14.08 30.67 1.52
CA THR A 427 -13.56 32.03 1.29
C THR A 427 -13.31 32.36 -0.19
N ALA A 428 -13.36 31.36 -1.07
CA ALA A 428 -13.17 31.50 -2.52
C ALA A 428 -14.22 30.67 -3.28
N THR A 429 -14.64 31.14 -4.45
CA THR A 429 -15.60 30.42 -5.33
C THR A 429 -15.17 30.42 -6.79
N LYS A 430 -13.99 30.96 -7.08
CA LYS A 430 -13.44 31.15 -8.42
C LYS A 430 -12.06 30.55 -8.50
N HIS A 431 -11.67 30.13 -9.70
CA HIS A 431 -10.30 29.74 -10.03
C HIS A 431 -9.33 30.90 -9.72
N ASP A 432 -8.14 30.58 -9.22
CA ASP A 432 -7.04 31.50 -8.88
C ASP A 432 -7.32 32.52 -7.77
N ASP A 433 -8.40 32.38 -7.02
CA ASP A 433 -8.69 33.26 -5.89
C ASP A 433 -7.86 32.87 -4.66
N GLU A 434 -6.78 33.60 -4.42
CA GLU A 434 -5.87 33.42 -3.28
C GLU A 434 -6.56 33.53 -1.91
N ALA A 435 -7.78 34.08 -1.84
CA ALA A 435 -8.57 34.05 -0.61
C ALA A 435 -8.86 32.62 -0.12
N ILE A 436 -8.67 31.60 -0.97
CA ILE A 436 -8.81 30.19 -0.63
C ILE A 436 -8.06 29.82 0.66
N TRP A 437 -6.87 30.40 0.90
CA TRP A 437 -6.00 30.10 2.04
C TRP A 437 -6.56 30.52 3.41
N TYR A 438 -7.62 31.34 3.44
CA TYR A 438 -8.31 31.74 4.67
C TYR A 438 -9.49 30.82 5.03
N GLY A 439 -9.77 29.79 4.21
CA GLY A 439 -10.92 28.90 4.33
C GLY A 439 -10.56 27.43 4.57
N ASP A 440 -11.59 26.58 4.53
CA ASP A 440 -11.45 25.13 4.48
C ASP A 440 -10.94 24.72 3.09
N LEU A 441 -9.94 23.86 3.03
CA LEU A 441 -9.37 23.37 1.77
C LEU A 441 -8.60 22.07 1.93
N VAL A 442 -8.30 21.48 0.78
CA VAL A 442 -7.29 20.44 0.61
C VAL A 442 -6.18 20.97 -0.31
N GLU A 443 -4.93 20.63 0.01
CA GLU A 443 -3.79 20.84 -0.87
C GLU A 443 -3.21 19.51 -1.35
N ILE A 444 -2.87 19.45 -2.62
CA ILE A 444 -2.17 18.36 -3.28
C ILE A 444 -0.79 18.90 -3.65
N GLU A 445 0.23 18.36 -3.00
CA GLU A 445 1.63 18.75 -3.21
C GLU A 445 2.35 17.65 -3.96
N LEU A 446 2.92 17.93 -5.13
CA LEU A 446 3.51 16.92 -6.01
C LEU A 446 4.98 17.23 -6.32
N ALA A 447 5.84 16.24 -6.14
CA ALA A 447 7.23 16.24 -6.55
C ALA A 447 7.48 14.99 -7.42
N THR A 448 7.67 15.20 -8.71
CA THR A 448 7.82 14.12 -9.68
C THR A 448 9.29 13.71 -9.84
N ASP A 449 9.57 12.75 -10.72
CA ASP A 449 10.94 12.43 -11.12
C ASP A 449 11.60 13.55 -11.94
N SER A 450 10.81 14.38 -12.62
CA SER A 450 11.29 15.45 -13.51
C SER A 450 11.25 16.84 -12.87
N HIS A 451 10.25 17.12 -12.03
CA HIS A 451 10.04 18.45 -11.45
C HIS A 451 9.85 18.40 -9.94
N SER A 452 10.26 19.48 -9.28
CA SER A 452 10.49 19.41 -7.84
C SER A 452 9.25 19.68 -7.01
N TYR A 453 8.34 20.59 -7.41
CA TYR A 453 7.24 20.96 -6.52
C TYR A 453 6.07 21.71 -7.19
N TYR A 454 4.98 21.00 -7.50
CA TYR A 454 3.66 21.57 -7.80
C TYR A 454 2.78 21.59 -6.56
N GLN A 455 1.85 22.54 -6.51
CA GLN A 455 0.81 22.62 -5.49
C GLN A 455 -0.53 22.92 -6.17
N ILE A 456 -1.57 22.17 -5.80
CA ILE A 456 -2.95 22.38 -6.24
C ILE A 456 -3.82 22.47 -4.98
N ALA A 457 -4.56 23.56 -4.82
CA ALA A 457 -5.46 23.81 -3.72
C ALA A 457 -6.90 23.70 -4.19
N VAL A 458 -7.74 22.95 -3.47
CA VAL A 458 -9.17 22.82 -3.77
C VAL A 458 -9.99 23.01 -2.51
N ASN A 459 -10.99 23.88 -2.55
CA ASN A 459 -11.92 24.09 -1.44
C ASN A 459 -13.27 23.40 -1.66
N PRO A 460 -14.18 23.38 -0.66
CA PRO A 460 -15.48 22.71 -0.80
C PRO A 460 -16.37 23.27 -1.92
N ALA A 461 -16.19 24.53 -2.33
CA ALA A 461 -16.93 25.13 -3.44
C ALA A 461 -16.38 24.77 -4.83
N GLY A 462 -15.31 23.98 -4.90
CA GLY A 462 -14.65 23.62 -6.15
C GLY A 462 -13.76 24.73 -6.72
N ALA A 463 -13.47 25.78 -5.94
CA ALA A 463 -12.44 26.75 -6.33
C ALA A 463 -11.09 26.05 -6.33
N LEU A 464 -10.29 26.30 -7.37
CA LEU A 464 -8.96 25.76 -7.55
C LEU A 464 -7.93 26.89 -7.64
N VAL A 465 -6.78 26.70 -6.98
CA VAL A 465 -5.57 27.51 -7.19
C VAL A 465 -4.41 26.56 -7.43
N ASP A 466 -3.68 26.75 -8.51
CA ASP A 466 -2.50 25.95 -8.84
C ASP A 466 -1.23 26.80 -8.95
N LEU A 467 -0.11 26.18 -8.55
CA LEU A 467 1.15 26.85 -8.33
C LEU A 467 2.31 25.91 -8.66
N ASP A 468 3.26 26.39 -9.45
CA ASP A 468 4.60 25.82 -9.49
C ASP A 468 5.45 26.43 -8.36
N ARG A 469 5.61 25.70 -7.26
CA ARG A 469 6.44 26.12 -6.11
C ARG A 469 7.94 25.95 -6.38
N GLY A 470 8.31 25.16 -7.38
CA GLY A 470 9.67 25.03 -7.88
C GLY A 470 10.13 26.24 -8.69
N ALA A 471 9.20 27.03 -9.24
CA ALA A 471 9.49 28.28 -9.94
C ALA A 471 9.81 29.45 -8.98
N ASP A 472 10.41 30.49 -9.56
CA ASP A 472 10.62 31.78 -8.89
C ASP A 472 9.30 32.34 -8.36
N LYS A 473 9.35 33.02 -7.19
CA LYS A 473 8.15 33.52 -6.51
C LYS A 473 7.21 34.35 -7.40
N SER A 474 7.75 35.13 -8.32
CA SER A 474 6.99 35.97 -9.26
C SER A 474 6.35 35.20 -10.43
N ALA A 475 6.70 33.93 -10.61
CA ALA A 475 6.25 33.09 -11.72
C ALA A 475 5.37 31.91 -11.28
N ARG A 476 5.22 31.66 -9.97
CA ARG A 476 4.52 30.46 -9.45
C ARG A 476 3.09 30.31 -9.97
N PHE A 477 2.35 31.41 -10.05
CA PHE A 477 0.96 31.48 -10.51
C PHE A 477 0.82 31.45 -12.05
N ARG A 478 1.91 31.28 -12.80
CA ARG A 478 1.85 31.18 -14.27
C ARG A 478 1.64 29.75 -14.75
N TRP A 479 1.76 28.77 -13.86
CA TRP A 479 1.60 27.37 -14.20
C TRP A 479 0.15 26.96 -14.01
N GLU A 480 -0.44 26.30 -15.01
CA GLU A 480 -1.79 25.76 -14.95
C GLU A 480 -1.74 24.22 -14.91
N SER A 481 -2.39 23.63 -13.92
CA SER A 481 -2.47 22.18 -13.74
C SER A 481 -3.29 21.48 -14.83
N GLN A 482 -4.19 22.21 -15.49
CA GLN A 482 -5.22 21.68 -16.39
C GLN A 482 -6.10 20.60 -15.72
N ALA A 483 -6.20 20.64 -14.39
CA ALA A 483 -6.95 19.65 -13.64
C ALA A 483 -8.47 19.79 -13.84
N GLU A 484 -9.15 18.66 -13.98
CA GLU A 484 -10.61 18.61 -13.87
C GLU A 484 -10.96 18.29 -12.41
N VAL A 485 -11.80 19.13 -11.80
CA VAL A 485 -12.15 19.04 -10.38
C VAL A 485 -13.66 19.07 -10.20
N ALA A 486 -14.16 18.20 -9.34
CA ALA A 486 -15.51 18.27 -8.82
C ALA A 486 -15.53 18.06 -7.30
N THR A 487 -16.46 18.72 -6.62
CA THR A 487 -16.67 18.58 -5.18
C THR A 487 -18.11 18.25 -4.86
N HIS A 488 -18.32 17.55 -3.76
CA HIS A 488 -19.65 17.27 -3.23
C HIS A 488 -19.70 17.62 -1.75
N ILE A 489 -20.72 18.36 -1.32
CA ILE A 489 -20.96 18.68 0.10
C ILE A 489 -22.17 17.87 0.57
N ALA A 490 -21.96 17.03 1.58
CA ALA A 490 -22.98 16.25 2.26
C ALA A 490 -23.13 16.73 3.72
N ALA A 491 -24.04 16.10 4.47
CA ALA A 491 -24.33 16.48 5.85
C ALA A 491 -23.16 16.20 6.83
N ASP A 492 -22.41 15.12 6.58
CA ASP A 492 -21.38 14.60 7.47
C ASP A 492 -19.95 14.74 6.91
N HIS A 493 -19.81 15.18 5.67
CA HIS A 493 -18.53 15.27 4.96
C HIS A 493 -18.64 16.16 3.71
N TRP A 494 -17.48 16.49 3.13
CA TRP A 494 -17.37 16.93 1.76
C TRP A 494 -16.25 16.17 1.05
N THR A 495 -16.21 16.23 -0.27
CA THR A 495 -15.27 15.48 -1.10
C THR A 495 -14.61 16.35 -2.16
N VAL A 496 -13.43 15.92 -2.60
CA VAL A 496 -12.77 16.36 -3.83
C VAL A 496 -12.51 15.14 -4.69
N GLU A 497 -12.97 15.20 -5.93
CA GLU A 497 -12.55 14.30 -6.99
C GLU A 497 -11.80 15.11 -8.03
N ILE A 498 -10.59 14.68 -8.37
CA ILE A 498 -9.71 15.44 -9.26
C ILE A 498 -9.00 14.51 -10.23
N ARG A 499 -8.98 14.90 -11.50
CA ARG A 499 -8.11 14.35 -12.55
C ARG A 499 -7.04 15.37 -12.89
N ILE A 500 -5.77 14.97 -12.75
CA ILE A 500 -4.59 15.77 -13.05
C ILE A 500 -3.91 15.21 -14.31
N PRO A 501 -3.87 15.96 -15.41
CA PRO A 501 -3.06 15.59 -16.59
C PRO A 501 -1.57 15.54 -16.27
N VAL A 502 -0.91 14.50 -16.78
CA VAL A 502 0.53 14.25 -16.64
C VAL A 502 1.14 14.07 -18.02
N THR A 503 2.26 14.74 -18.27
CA THR A 503 3.03 14.66 -19.51
C THR A 503 4.49 14.35 -19.23
N ASP A 504 5.16 13.65 -20.15
CA ASP A 504 6.62 13.54 -20.15
C ASP A 504 7.29 14.45 -21.19
N ASP A 505 6.50 15.30 -21.85
CA ASP A 505 6.95 16.39 -22.71
C ASP A 505 7.24 17.64 -21.88
N GLU A 506 8.48 18.14 -21.97
CA GLU A 506 8.97 19.32 -21.26
C GLU A 506 8.87 20.60 -22.11
N ASN A 507 8.36 20.53 -23.35
CA ASN A 507 8.28 21.67 -24.27
C ASN A 507 7.27 22.75 -23.83
N ASP A 508 6.25 22.37 -23.05
CA ASP A 508 5.28 23.30 -22.46
C ASP A 508 5.33 23.24 -20.92
N PRO A 509 6.34 23.86 -20.29
CA PRO A 509 6.55 23.78 -18.84
C PRO A 509 5.53 24.57 -18.02
N LEU A 510 4.64 25.34 -18.67
CA LEU A 510 3.62 26.14 -18.00
C LEU A 510 2.28 25.41 -17.85
N ASN A 511 2.13 24.23 -18.45
CA ASN A 511 0.89 23.46 -18.39
C ASN A 511 1.13 22.01 -17.97
N GLN A 512 0.19 21.46 -17.20
CA GLN A 512 0.18 20.06 -16.76
C GLN A 512 1.32 19.69 -15.79
N VAL A 513 1.20 18.53 -15.15
CA VAL A 513 2.27 17.98 -14.31
C VAL A 513 3.28 17.25 -15.18
N ILE A 514 4.55 17.67 -15.13
CA ILE A 514 5.62 16.99 -15.87
C ILE A 514 6.17 15.83 -15.03
N GLY A 515 6.17 14.62 -15.60
CA GLY A 515 6.85 13.46 -15.04
C GLY A 515 6.39 12.14 -15.64
N ARG A 516 7.09 11.07 -15.29
CA ARG A 516 6.73 9.69 -15.70
C ARG A 516 5.80 9.06 -14.68
N LYS A 517 4.97 8.10 -15.11
CA LYS A 517 4.22 7.26 -14.16
C LYS A 517 5.19 6.64 -13.13
N PRO A 518 4.98 6.85 -11.82
CA PRO A 518 5.96 6.48 -10.80
C PRO A 518 6.05 4.97 -10.63
N SER A 519 7.22 4.48 -10.26
CA SER A 519 7.49 3.06 -10.01
C SER A 519 8.12 2.85 -8.63
N GLN A 520 8.28 1.59 -8.21
CA GLN A 520 9.04 1.29 -6.98
C GLN A 520 10.49 1.80 -7.04
N SER A 521 11.11 1.79 -8.22
CA SER A 521 12.51 2.22 -8.39
C SER A 521 12.65 3.73 -8.52
N LEU A 522 11.70 4.38 -9.20
CA LEU A 522 11.64 5.82 -9.40
C LEU A 522 10.27 6.34 -8.90
N PRO A 523 10.06 6.43 -7.57
CA PRO A 523 8.80 6.91 -7.03
C PRO A 523 8.67 8.42 -7.24
N TRP A 524 7.44 8.90 -7.25
CA TRP A 524 7.15 10.31 -6.98
C TRP A 524 7.09 10.52 -5.46
N HIS A 525 7.13 11.79 -5.06
CA HIS A 525 6.85 12.18 -3.68
C HIS A 525 5.67 13.14 -3.68
N PHE A 526 4.75 12.98 -2.74
CA PHE A 526 3.58 13.84 -2.67
C PHE A 526 3.04 14.03 -1.25
N ASN A 527 2.18 15.01 -1.06
CA ASN A 527 1.36 15.10 0.15
C ASN A 527 -0.07 15.49 -0.20
N ILE A 528 -0.99 15.03 0.64
CA ILE A 528 -2.36 15.52 0.67
C ILE A 528 -2.57 16.13 2.04
N CYS A 529 -2.85 17.42 2.06
CA CYS A 529 -2.99 18.22 3.26
C CYS A 529 -4.41 18.74 3.37
N ARG A 530 -4.95 18.84 4.58
CA ARG A 530 -6.25 19.47 4.85
C ARG A 530 -6.07 20.57 5.87
N GLN A 531 -6.68 21.71 5.57
CA GLN A 531 -6.87 22.83 6.48
C GLN A 531 -8.35 22.94 6.80
N ARG A 532 -8.70 22.97 8.10
CA ARG A 532 -10.03 23.25 8.61
C ARG A 532 -9.97 24.46 9.54
N ILE A 533 -10.74 25.51 9.26
CA ILE A 533 -10.72 26.78 10.01
C ILE A 533 -12.08 27.07 10.61
N ARG A 534 -12.12 27.33 11.92
CA ARG A 534 -13.30 27.78 12.66
C ARG A 534 -12.93 28.99 13.52
N GLU A 535 -13.93 29.66 14.07
CA GLU A 535 -13.71 30.81 14.96
C GLU A 535 -12.87 30.44 16.18
N THR A 536 -13.06 29.22 16.71
CA THR A 536 -12.35 28.74 17.89
C THR A 536 -10.94 28.20 17.57
N GLY A 537 -10.55 28.03 16.31
CA GLY A 537 -9.20 27.62 15.94
C GLY A 537 -9.10 26.92 14.60
N SER A 538 -7.94 26.33 14.34
CA SER A 538 -7.64 25.63 13.09
C SER A 538 -7.11 24.23 13.34
N GLU A 539 -7.41 23.31 12.43
CA GLU A 539 -6.83 21.97 12.39
C GLU A 539 -6.12 21.76 11.05
N TYR A 540 -4.87 21.30 11.14
CA TYR A 540 -4.01 20.99 10.00
C TYR A 540 -3.66 19.52 10.04
N SER A 541 -3.90 18.81 8.94
CA SER A 541 -3.56 17.39 8.83
C SER A 541 -2.97 17.08 7.47
N ALA A 542 -2.14 16.04 7.39
CA ALA A 542 -1.48 15.63 6.17
C ALA A 542 -1.34 14.11 6.09
N LEU A 543 -1.30 13.57 4.87
CA LEU A 543 -1.06 12.14 4.64
C LEU A 543 0.31 11.74 5.20
N SER A 544 1.30 12.59 4.97
CA SER A 544 2.62 12.52 5.59
C SER A 544 2.86 13.78 6.41
N PRO A 545 2.67 13.74 7.74
CA PRO A 545 2.92 14.88 8.62
C PRO A 545 4.33 15.43 8.46
N THR A 546 4.45 16.75 8.42
CA THR A 546 5.74 17.43 8.23
C THR A 546 6.51 17.57 9.53
N GLY A 547 5.84 17.49 10.68
CA GLY A 547 6.46 17.79 11.97
C GLY A 547 6.77 19.28 12.13
N THR A 548 6.09 20.14 11.37
CA THR A 548 6.22 21.60 11.42
C THR A 548 4.84 22.26 11.36
N ALA A 549 4.75 23.57 11.59
CA ALA A 549 3.48 24.30 11.50
C ALA A 549 2.93 24.46 10.07
N GLY A 550 3.67 24.06 9.02
CA GLY A 550 3.27 24.22 7.62
C GLY A 550 3.38 22.95 6.79
N PHE A 551 2.71 22.94 5.64
CA PHE A 551 2.67 21.78 4.73
C PHE A 551 3.93 21.62 3.87
N HIS A 552 4.58 22.74 3.56
CA HIS A 552 5.58 22.82 2.49
C HIS A 552 6.98 22.33 2.88
N VAL A 553 7.12 21.03 3.17
CA VAL A 553 8.39 20.36 3.47
C VAL A 553 8.59 19.17 2.52
N PRO A 554 9.18 19.36 1.31
CA PRO A 554 9.25 18.31 0.28
C PRO A 554 9.93 17.00 0.71
N LEU A 555 10.89 17.06 1.64
CA LEU A 555 11.54 15.87 2.21
C LEU A 555 10.63 15.06 3.15
N LYS A 556 9.48 15.61 3.55
CA LYS A 556 8.46 14.93 4.35
C LYS A 556 7.30 14.40 3.51
N PHE A 557 7.28 14.66 2.21
CA PHE A 557 6.28 14.10 1.30
C PHE A 557 6.34 12.56 1.27
N ALA A 558 5.17 11.93 1.19
CA ALA A 558 5.00 10.49 1.10
C ALA A 558 5.60 9.94 -0.19
N HIS A 559 6.05 8.69 -0.18
CA HIS A 559 6.36 7.97 -1.42
C HIS A 559 5.08 7.63 -2.18
N PHE A 560 5.05 7.94 -3.47
CA PHE A 560 3.97 7.59 -4.39
C PHE A 560 4.50 6.72 -5.53
N TYR A 561 3.91 5.55 -5.74
CA TYR A 561 4.44 4.57 -6.69
C TYR A 561 3.38 3.59 -7.21
N ASP A 562 3.63 3.02 -8.38
CA ASP A 562 2.86 1.90 -8.92
C ASP A 562 3.55 0.55 -8.61
N GLY A 563 2.75 -0.49 -8.33
CA GLY A 563 3.21 -1.87 -8.14
C GLY A 563 2.81 -2.56 -6.83
N GLY A 564 3.52 -3.65 -6.52
CA GLY A 564 3.32 -4.44 -5.30
C GLY A 564 3.71 -3.68 -4.03
N SER A 565 3.33 -4.17 -2.86
CA SER A 565 3.77 -3.56 -1.59
C SER A 565 5.30 -3.48 -1.53
N HIS A 566 5.83 -2.31 -1.20
CA HIS A 566 7.27 -2.05 -1.16
C HIS A 566 7.67 -1.32 0.13
N THR A 567 8.90 -1.57 0.60
CA THR A 567 9.52 -0.88 1.72
C THR A 567 10.72 -0.12 1.18
N PHE A 568 10.66 1.21 1.24
CA PHE A 568 11.73 2.09 0.80
C PHE A 568 12.81 2.17 1.89
N ASP A 569 14.05 2.38 1.45
CA ASP A 569 15.18 2.64 2.33
C ASP A 569 14.94 3.96 3.07
N VAL A 570 15.33 3.99 4.35
CA VAL A 570 15.21 5.15 5.23
C VAL A 570 16.62 5.63 5.57
N ASP A 571 16.87 6.93 5.37
CA ASP A 571 18.09 7.54 5.88
C ASP A 571 17.98 7.68 7.40
N GLU A 572 18.65 6.76 8.12
CA GLU A 572 18.64 6.71 9.59
C GLU A 572 19.31 7.92 10.25
N THR A 573 20.07 8.72 9.49
CA THR A 573 20.68 9.95 10.01
C THR A 573 19.69 11.12 10.09
N VAL A 574 18.56 11.02 9.38
CA VAL A 574 17.50 12.03 9.40
C VAL A 574 16.60 11.80 10.60
N THR A 575 16.61 12.76 11.54
CA THR A 575 15.72 12.77 12.70
C THR A 575 14.87 14.04 12.77
N ASP A 576 13.62 13.88 13.19
CA ASP A 576 12.66 14.96 13.41
C ASP A 576 11.78 14.70 14.64
N PHE A 577 10.94 15.68 14.99
CA PHE A 577 10.07 15.60 16.16
C PHE A 577 9.18 14.35 16.12
N LEU A 578 8.69 13.96 14.94
CA LEU A 578 7.79 12.81 14.78
C LEU A 578 8.53 11.49 15.03
N ILE A 579 9.75 11.35 14.50
CA ILE A 579 10.60 10.17 14.67
C ILE A 579 10.95 9.98 16.15
N GLU A 580 11.45 11.03 16.80
CA GLU A 580 11.81 10.98 18.23
C GLU A 580 10.58 10.79 19.13
N SER A 581 9.46 11.46 18.82
CA SER A 581 8.19 11.26 19.54
C SER A 581 7.66 9.83 19.39
N SER A 582 7.84 9.21 18.23
CA SER A 582 7.48 7.81 18.00
C SER A 582 8.32 6.87 18.88
N ALA A 583 9.64 7.09 18.95
CA ALA A 583 10.54 6.32 19.82
C ALA A 583 10.16 6.49 21.31
N ALA A 584 9.87 7.72 21.76
CA ALA A 584 9.41 7.98 23.12
C ALA A 584 8.07 7.29 23.45
N ARG A 585 7.13 7.27 22.50
CA ARG A 585 5.86 6.52 22.64
C ARG A 585 6.07 5.01 22.72
N GLN A 586 7.07 4.46 22.02
CA GLN A 586 7.41 3.04 22.14
C GLN A 586 7.88 2.72 23.57
N LEU A 587 8.73 3.55 24.18
CA LEU A 587 9.13 3.40 25.59
C LEU A 587 7.91 3.43 26.53
N MET A 588 7.01 4.40 26.32
CA MET A 588 5.77 4.51 27.12
C MET A 588 4.89 3.26 26.99
N SER A 589 4.72 2.74 25.76
CA SER A 589 3.94 1.52 25.50
C SER A 589 4.59 0.27 26.12
N GLY A 590 5.93 0.24 26.18
CA GLY A 590 6.73 -0.77 26.87
C GLY A 590 6.74 -0.62 28.39
N ARG A 591 5.97 0.31 28.96
CA ARG A 591 5.89 0.63 30.40
C ARG A 591 7.18 1.14 31.02
N LYS A 592 8.11 1.64 30.21
CA LYS A 592 9.35 2.28 30.64
C LYS A 592 9.10 3.76 30.89
N TYR A 593 8.30 4.07 31.90
CA TYR A 593 7.73 5.41 32.09
C TYR A 593 8.80 6.46 32.39
N ASP A 594 9.85 6.15 33.13
CA ASP A 594 10.92 7.11 33.44
C ASP A 594 11.77 7.45 32.20
N GLU A 595 12.12 6.42 31.40
CA GLU A 595 12.82 6.61 30.11
C GLU A 595 11.97 7.43 29.14
N ALA A 596 10.67 7.12 29.03
CA ALA A 596 9.73 7.85 28.19
C ALA A 596 9.53 9.29 28.64
N LEU A 597 9.41 9.53 29.95
CA LEU A 597 9.30 10.87 30.54
C LEU A 597 10.52 11.71 30.16
N ALA A 598 11.72 11.18 30.39
CA ALA A 598 12.96 11.88 30.06
C ALA A 598 13.03 12.22 28.55
N ALA A 599 12.66 11.27 27.69
CA ALA A 599 12.61 11.48 26.24
C ALA A 599 11.61 12.58 25.83
N PHE A 600 10.40 12.60 26.41
CA PHE A 600 9.42 13.65 26.11
C PHE A 600 9.82 15.03 26.64
N VAL A 601 10.48 15.10 27.81
CA VAL A 601 11.04 16.37 28.32
C VAL A 601 12.12 16.88 27.38
N ALA A 602 13.05 16.01 26.94
CA ALA A 602 14.08 16.38 25.97
C ALA A 602 13.46 16.86 24.65
N LEU A 603 12.43 16.16 24.17
CA LEU A 603 11.69 16.54 22.95
C LEU A 603 11.04 17.93 23.08
N SER A 604 10.51 18.28 24.25
CA SER A 604 9.92 19.60 24.52
C SER A 604 10.94 20.76 24.50
N GLN A 605 12.23 20.43 24.63
CA GLN A 605 13.36 21.36 24.65
C GLN A 605 14.15 21.35 23.34
N ARG A 606 13.73 20.57 22.35
CA ARG A 606 14.39 20.48 21.05
C ARG A 606 14.37 21.83 20.34
N GLU A 607 15.45 22.15 19.62
CA GLU A 607 15.54 23.36 18.81
C GLU A 607 14.39 23.41 17.77
N LYS A 608 13.78 24.60 17.60
CA LYS A 608 12.68 24.86 16.65
C LYS A 608 11.37 24.12 16.95
N THR A 609 11.20 23.58 18.16
CA THR A 609 9.91 23.04 18.62
C THR A 609 8.88 24.15 18.74
N THR A 610 7.70 23.96 18.17
CA THR A 610 6.59 24.92 18.30
C THR A 610 5.95 24.85 19.68
N ASP A 611 5.18 25.87 20.08
CA ASP A 611 4.42 25.82 21.34
C ASP A 611 3.44 24.64 21.39
N TYR A 612 2.86 24.26 20.25
CA TYR A 612 1.99 23.09 20.15
C TYR A 612 2.75 21.79 20.37
N GLN A 613 3.89 21.61 19.72
CA GLN A 613 4.76 20.43 19.91
C GLN A 613 5.29 20.34 21.34
N LYS A 614 5.70 21.47 21.93
CA LYS A 614 6.16 21.55 23.32
C LYS A 614 5.03 21.17 24.29
N SER A 615 3.84 21.72 24.10
CA SER A 615 2.65 21.39 24.89
C SER A 615 2.31 19.90 24.82
N HIS A 616 2.33 19.34 23.61
CA HIS A 616 2.06 17.91 23.37
C HIS A 616 3.11 17.00 24.03
N ALA A 617 4.40 17.32 23.87
CA ALA A 617 5.48 16.56 24.50
C ALA A 617 5.40 16.60 26.03
N LEU A 618 5.19 17.78 26.62
CA LEU A 618 5.03 17.93 28.07
C LEU A 618 3.77 17.25 28.61
N SER A 619 2.67 17.25 27.84
CA SER A 619 1.47 16.49 28.18
C SER A 619 1.76 14.97 28.27
N LEU A 620 2.50 14.42 27.31
CA LEU A 620 2.92 13.02 27.34
C LEU A 620 3.93 12.73 28.46
N ALA A 621 4.84 13.67 28.76
CA ALA A 621 5.75 13.56 29.90
C ALA A 621 4.97 13.52 31.23
N ALA A 622 3.97 14.39 31.40
CA ALA A 622 3.10 14.40 32.57
C ALA A 622 2.29 13.10 32.67
N ALA A 623 1.81 12.55 31.54
CA ALA A 623 1.15 11.25 31.50
C ALA A 623 2.09 10.12 31.96
N CYS A 624 3.36 10.11 31.54
CA CYS A 624 4.36 9.17 32.02
C CYS A 624 4.61 9.32 33.52
N ALA A 625 4.74 10.56 34.02
CA ALA A 625 4.90 10.85 35.44
C ALA A 625 3.72 10.31 36.27
N ARG A 626 2.47 10.52 35.81
CA ARG A 626 1.27 9.96 36.45
C ARG A 626 1.29 8.43 36.47
N LEU A 627 1.66 7.79 35.37
CA LEU A 627 1.74 6.32 35.29
C LEU A 627 2.85 5.75 36.20
N GLY A 628 3.95 6.48 36.37
CA GLY A 628 5.01 6.20 37.35
C GLY A 628 4.67 6.61 38.79
N LYS A 629 3.50 7.22 39.04
CA LYS A 629 3.06 7.76 40.35
C LYS A 629 3.90 8.93 40.88
N HIS A 630 4.55 9.69 40.01
CA HIS A 630 5.28 10.92 40.33
C HIS A 630 4.38 12.16 40.16
N PHE A 631 3.37 12.30 41.03
CA PHE A 631 2.32 13.32 40.86
C PHE A 631 2.83 14.77 40.97
N GLU A 632 3.76 15.06 41.88
CA GLU A 632 4.37 16.40 41.98
C GLU A 632 5.08 16.79 40.68
N ARG A 633 5.83 15.84 40.10
CA ARG A 633 6.49 16.03 38.81
C ARG A 633 5.48 16.23 37.68
N ALA A 634 4.36 15.51 37.69
CA ALA A 634 3.30 15.70 36.70
C ALA A 634 2.69 17.11 36.77
N THR A 635 2.51 17.66 37.98
CA THR A 635 2.02 19.03 38.21
C THR A 635 3.04 20.08 37.76
N GLU A 636 4.32 19.89 38.07
CA GLU A 636 5.40 20.76 37.59
C GLU A 636 5.44 20.81 36.06
N LEU A 637 5.36 19.65 35.40
CA LEU A 637 5.34 19.56 33.93
C LEU A 637 4.12 20.27 33.34
N ALA A 638 2.95 20.15 33.97
CA ALA A 638 1.74 20.85 33.52
C ALA A 638 1.89 22.37 33.54
N SER A 639 2.61 22.92 34.52
CA SER A 639 2.88 24.37 34.63
C SER A 639 3.83 24.91 33.55
N GLN A 640 4.55 24.03 32.85
CA GLN A 640 5.49 24.39 31.78
C GLN A 640 4.85 24.36 30.39
N ILE A 641 3.59 23.94 30.28
CA ILE A 641 2.84 23.84 29.03
C ILE A 641 2.43 25.25 28.58
N PRO A 642 2.87 25.73 27.39
CA PRO A 642 2.58 27.09 26.95
C PRO A 642 1.14 27.30 26.47
N LEU A 643 0.47 26.27 25.94
CA LEU A 643 -0.91 26.38 25.49
C LEU A 643 -1.90 26.12 26.63
N GLU A 644 -2.63 27.15 27.03
CA GLU A 644 -3.51 27.14 28.21
C GLU A 644 -4.54 25.99 28.21
N ALA A 645 -5.23 25.75 27.10
CA ALA A 645 -6.21 24.67 26.99
C ALA A 645 -5.58 23.28 27.24
N ILE A 646 -4.36 23.05 26.74
CA ILE A 646 -3.62 21.80 26.98
C ILE A 646 -3.16 21.75 28.44
N ALA A 647 -2.64 22.86 28.98
CA ALA A 647 -2.18 22.94 30.36
C ALA A 647 -3.32 22.60 31.35
N LYS A 648 -4.49 23.23 31.20
CA LYS A 648 -5.69 22.97 32.01
C LYS A 648 -6.15 21.52 31.86
N THR A 649 -6.15 20.96 30.64
CA THR A 649 -6.47 19.55 30.42
C THR A 649 -5.53 18.62 31.19
N VAL A 650 -4.22 18.86 31.13
CA VAL A 650 -3.23 18.07 31.86
C VAL A 650 -3.36 18.23 33.38
N GLN A 651 -3.69 19.43 33.87
CA GLN A 651 -3.99 19.67 35.29
C GLN A 651 -5.20 18.85 35.76
N MET A 652 -6.29 18.83 34.97
CA MET A 652 -7.43 17.94 35.25
C MET A 652 -6.97 16.49 35.31
N GLU A 653 -6.22 16.00 34.32
CA GLU A 653 -5.72 14.62 34.30
C GLU A 653 -4.80 14.27 35.48
N ASN A 654 -4.00 15.21 35.97
CA ASN A 654 -3.17 15.06 37.17
C ASN A 654 -4.04 14.83 38.41
N LEU A 655 -5.03 15.69 38.63
CA LEU A 655 -5.97 15.54 39.74
C LEU A 655 -6.79 14.25 39.63
N LEU A 656 -7.19 13.85 38.41
CA LEU A 656 -7.84 12.55 38.18
C LEU A 656 -6.94 11.38 38.58
N GLY A 657 -5.64 11.45 38.26
CA GLY A 657 -4.65 10.44 38.63
C GLY A 657 -4.53 10.25 40.15
N GLU A 658 -4.68 11.33 40.91
CA GLU A 658 -4.72 11.35 42.37
C GLU A 658 -6.11 11.05 42.97
N ARG A 659 -7.13 10.83 42.12
CA ARG A 659 -8.53 10.65 42.50
C ARG A 659 -9.17 11.87 43.19
N LYS A 660 -8.67 13.06 42.92
CA LYS A 660 -9.18 14.34 43.43
C LYS A 660 -10.29 14.89 42.51
N TRP A 661 -11.40 14.15 42.40
CA TRP A 661 -12.50 14.48 41.49
C TRP A 661 -13.14 15.82 41.82
N ASP A 662 -13.39 16.08 43.11
CA ASP A 662 -14.03 17.31 43.58
C ASP A 662 -13.17 18.55 43.27
N ALA A 663 -11.84 18.43 43.35
CA ALA A 663 -10.93 19.52 43.01
C ALA A 663 -10.99 19.88 41.51
N VAL A 664 -11.18 18.90 40.63
CA VAL A 664 -11.39 19.16 39.20
C VAL A 664 -12.71 19.92 38.98
N VAL A 665 -13.78 19.49 39.66
CA VAL A 665 -15.09 20.13 39.57
C VAL A 665 -15.05 21.57 40.11
N GLU A 666 -14.37 21.80 41.22
CA GLU A 666 -14.21 23.12 41.83
C GLU A 666 -13.40 24.07 40.92
N GLN A 667 -12.30 23.59 40.35
CA GLN A 667 -11.38 24.42 39.56
C GLN A 667 -11.85 24.64 38.12
N PHE A 668 -12.43 23.63 37.48
CA PHE A 668 -12.71 23.63 36.03
C PHE A 668 -14.19 23.39 35.68
N GLY A 669 -15.05 23.22 36.68
CA GLY A 669 -16.47 22.92 36.46
C GLY A 669 -17.26 24.04 35.79
N ASN A 670 -16.78 25.28 35.90
CA ASN A 670 -17.38 26.48 35.31
C ASN A 670 -16.73 26.91 33.98
N GLU A 671 -15.71 26.20 33.50
CA GLU A 671 -15.06 26.50 32.21
C GLU A 671 -16.06 26.27 31.06
N ASP A 672 -16.18 27.25 30.16
CA ASP A 672 -16.96 27.10 28.94
C ASP A 672 -16.09 26.50 27.82
N LEU A 673 -16.16 25.18 27.68
CA LEU A 673 -15.39 24.45 26.67
C LEU A 673 -15.78 24.81 25.23
N SER A 674 -16.93 25.44 25.00
CA SER A 674 -17.31 25.87 23.63
C SER A 674 -16.44 27.00 23.10
N THR A 675 -15.78 27.75 23.98
CA THR A 675 -14.85 28.83 23.64
C THR A 675 -13.41 28.35 23.45
N TRP A 676 -13.12 27.09 23.79
CA TRP A 676 -11.78 26.52 23.66
C TRP A 676 -11.49 26.17 22.21
N PRO A 677 -10.20 26.05 21.81
CA PRO A 677 -9.86 25.51 20.52
C PRO A 677 -10.51 24.14 20.31
N PHE A 678 -11.27 23.99 19.22
CA PHE A 678 -12.09 22.80 19.00
C PHE A 678 -11.26 21.50 19.01
N THR A 679 -9.97 21.59 18.65
CA THR A 679 -9.02 20.47 18.70
C THR A 679 -8.72 19.99 20.13
N GLN A 680 -9.02 20.80 21.14
CA GLN A 680 -8.77 20.51 22.57
C GLN A 680 -10.03 20.14 23.35
N ILE A 681 -11.23 20.40 22.80
CA ILE A 681 -12.52 20.14 23.47
C ILE A 681 -12.65 18.67 23.87
N GLY A 682 -12.33 17.74 22.95
CA GLY A 682 -12.53 16.31 23.18
C GLY A 682 -11.78 15.78 24.41
N ALA A 683 -10.51 16.15 24.55
CA ALA A 683 -9.67 15.73 25.68
C ALA A 683 -10.09 16.40 27.00
N ALA A 684 -10.37 17.70 26.97
CA ALA A 684 -10.84 18.46 28.14
C ALA A 684 -12.17 17.94 28.67
N ALA A 685 -13.15 17.75 27.78
CA ALA A 685 -14.47 17.22 28.11
C ALA A 685 -14.39 15.79 28.65
N LEU A 686 -13.51 14.93 28.09
CA LEU A 686 -13.30 13.60 28.65
C LEU A 686 -12.72 13.65 30.08
N ALA A 687 -11.72 14.52 30.33
CA ALA A 687 -11.12 14.65 31.65
C ALA A 687 -12.15 15.16 32.68
N ARG A 688 -12.88 16.22 32.35
CA ARG A 688 -13.89 16.80 33.23
C ARG A 688 -15.11 15.89 33.42
N GLY A 689 -15.56 15.22 32.36
CA GLY A 689 -16.64 14.21 32.43
C GLY A 689 -16.28 13.02 33.34
N ARG A 690 -15.01 12.58 33.34
CA ARG A 690 -14.51 11.57 34.29
C ARG A 690 -14.52 12.08 35.73
N ALA A 691 -14.16 13.35 35.96
CA ALA A 691 -14.24 13.96 37.28
C ALA A 691 -15.69 14.02 37.78
N TYR A 692 -16.62 14.50 36.96
CA TYR A 692 -18.05 14.51 37.30
C TYR A 692 -18.59 13.12 37.61
N TYR A 693 -18.20 12.10 36.85
CA TYR A 693 -18.56 10.71 37.15
C TYR A 693 -18.01 10.27 38.52
N GLY A 694 -16.74 10.56 38.80
CA GLY A 694 -16.10 10.28 40.09
C GLY A 694 -16.76 10.98 41.28
N ALA A 695 -17.14 12.25 41.09
CA ALA A 695 -17.87 13.10 42.04
C ALA A 695 -19.38 12.81 42.09
N ARG A 696 -19.87 11.79 41.35
CA ARG A 696 -21.28 11.39 41.30
C ARG A 696 -22.24 12.47 40.76
N VAL A 697 -21.77 13.40 39.94
CA VAL A 697 -22.58 14.45 39.29
C VAL A 697 -23.01 13.97 37.89
N GLY A 698 -23.98 13.05 37.86
CA GLY A 698 -24.28 12.22 36.69
C GLY A 698 -24.65 12.98 35.41
N ASP A 699 -25.50 14.00 35.49
CA ASP A 699 -25.98 14.73 34.30
C ASP A 699 -24.85 15.52 33.63
N LYS A 700 -24.00 16.17 34.44
CA LYS A 700 -22.81 16.88 33.94
C LYS A 700 -21.78 15.93 33.34
N ALA A 701 -21.58 14.78 33.97
CA ALA A 701 -20.71 13.73 33.43
C ALA A 701 -21.21 13.26 32.06
N ASP A 702 -22.52 13.03 31.91
CA ASP A 702 -23.09 12.59 30.63
C ASP A 702 -22.97 13.64 29.54
N ALA A 703 -23.21 14.92 29.87
CA ALA A 703 -23.08 16.03 28.93
C ALA A 703 -21.63 16.16 28.41
N ASP A 704 -20.64 16.16 29.31
CA ASP A 704 -19.22 16.26 28.94
C ASP A 704 -18.75 15.02 28.16
N LEU A 705 -19.22 13.81 28.48
CA LEU A 705 -18.84 12.60 27.74
C LEU A 705 -19.46 12.56 26.35
N ARG A 706 -20.68 13.10 26.16
CA ARG A 706 -21.25 13.30 24.81
C ARG A 706 -20.44 14.30 24.00
N LEU A 707 -20.10 15.45 24.59
CA LEU A 707 -19.23 16.44 23.97
C LEU A 707 -17.86 15.85 23.60
N ALA A 708 -17.27 15.03 24.48
CA ALA A 708 -16.01 14.35 24.20
C ALA A 708 -16.10 13.42 22.96
N LEU A 709 -17.22 12.72 22.77
CA LEU A 709 -17.44 11.88 21.57
C LEU A 709 -17.54 12.68 20.28
N GLU A 710 -18.00 13.92 20.34
CA GLU A 710 -18.13 14.78 19.17
C GLU A 710 -16.79 15.32 18.68
N PHE A 711 -15.78 15.40 19.56
CA PHE A 711 -14.46 15.94 19.25
C PHE A 711 -13.31 14.93 19.43
N THR A 712 -13.60 13.62 19.37
CA THR A 712 -12.58 12.55 19.50
C THR A 712 -12.69 11.51 18.39
N SER A 713 -11.74 11.49 17.47
CA SER A 713 -11.70 10.50 16.37
C SER A 713 -11.02 9.19 16.75
N ASP A 714 -10.10 9.21 17.71
CA ASP A 714 -9.34 8.02 18.09
C ASP A 714 -10.26 6.92 18.61
N SER A 715 -10.35 5.83 17.86
CA SER A 715 -11.26 4.72 18.15
C SER A 715 -11.07 4.09 19.54
N ARG A 716 -9.86 4.10 20.12
CA ARG A 716 -9.61 3.58 21.46
C ARG A 716 -10.10 4.55 22.53
N VAL A 717 -9.82 5.84 22.34
CA VAL A 717 -10.30 6.88 23.27
C VAL A 717 -11.84 6.94 23.25
N ARG A 718 -12.47 6.86 22.08
CA ARG A 718 -13.94 6.76 21.94
C ARG A 718 -14.51 5.59 22.73
N MET A 719 -13.89 4.41 22.64
CA MET A 719 -14.29 3.25 23.44
C MET A 719 -14.16 3.50 24.94
N SER A 720 -13.13 4.23 25.37
CA SER A 720 -13.03 4.64 26.78
C SER A 720 -14.11 5.64 27.18
N ILE A 721 -14.47 6.60 26.32
CA ILE A 721 -15.54 7.57 26.59
C ILE A 721 -16.87 6.82 26.74
N LEU A 722 -17.21 5.96 25.77
CA LEU A 722 -18.42 5.14 25.80
C LEU A 722 -18.47 4.25 27.05
N ARG A 723 -17.35 3.64 27.45
CA ARG A 723 -17.28 2.82 28.67
C ARG A 723 -17.62 3.65 29.91
N THR A 724 -17.01 4.82 30.08
CA THR A 724 -17.29 5.72 31.21
C THR A 724 -18.74 6.22 31.16
N MET A 725 -19.25 6.57 29.98
CA MET A 725 -20.63 7.04 29.79
C MET A 725 -21.65 5.96 30.16
N GLY A 726 -21.45 4.72 29.70
CA GLY A 726 -22.31 3.59 30.07
C GLY A 726 -22.30 3.33 31.58
N GLN A 727 -21.13 3.41 32.22
CA GLN A 727 -21.02 3.25 33.68
C GLN A 727 -21.71 4.38 34.45
N ASN A 728 -21.58 5.63 33.99
CA ASN A 728 -22.28 6.77 34.57
C ASN A 728 -23.80 6.61 34.49
N ARG A 729 -24.29 6.28 33.29
CA ARG A 729 -25.71 6.05 33.02
C ARG A 729 -26.29 4.92 33.87
N GLU A 730 -25.57 3.81 33.99
CA GLU A 730 -26.02 2.65 34.79
C GLU A 730 -25.97 2.94 36.30
N THR A 731 -24.88 3.51 36.81
CA THR A 731 -24.59 3.49 38.27
C THR A 731 -24.85 4.80 39.00
N VAL A 732 -24.81 5.94 38.29
CA VAL A 732 -25.03 7.27 38.87
C VAL A 732 -26.42 7.77 38.49
N LEU A 733 -26.72 7.82 37.19
CA LEU A 733 -28.05 8.24 36.70
C LEU A 733 -29.12 7.17 36.94
N LYS A 734 -28.72 5.90 37.09
CA LYS A 734 -29.62 4.74 37.21
C LYS A 734 -30.62 4.65 36.06
N ASN A 735 -30.18 5.01 34.85
CA ASN A 735 -30.96 4.93 33.63
C ASN A 735 -30.47 3.75 32.78
N ASP A 736 -31.11 2.60 32.99
CA ASP A 736 -30.77 1.35 32.32
C ASP A 736 -31.00 1.39 30.79
N ASP A 737 -31.93 2.21 30.29
CA ASP A 737 -32.19 2.39 28.85
C ASP A 737 -31.02 3.06 28.15
N LEU A 738 -30.61 4.23 28.66
CA LEU A 738 -29.47 4.97 28.11
C LEU A 738 -28.16 4.19 28.27
N ALA A 739 -28.00 3.45 29.37
CA ALA A 739 -26.83 2.60 29.58
C ALA A 739 -26.78 1.45 28.57
N LEU A 740 -27.91 0.77 28.33
CA LEU A 740 -27.99 -0.32 27.36
C LEU A 740 -27.72 0.16 25.94
N GLU A 741 -28.26 1.31 25.55
CA GLU A 741 -27.96 1.95 24.25
C GLU A 741 -26.45 2.19 24.07
N THR A 742 -25.80 2.73 25.12
CA THR A 742 -24.36 3.01 25.11
C THR A 742 -23.54 1.74 24.96
N TYR A 743 -23.87 0.70 25.74
CA TYR A 743 -23.18 -0.59 25.68
C TYR A 743 -23.43 -1.34 24.36
N ARG A 744 -24.63 -1.21 23.76
CA ARG A 744 -24.91 -1.71 22.40
C ARG A 744 -24.06 -1.00 21.36
N THR A 745 -23.80 0.30 21.52
CA THR A 745 -22.89 1.03 20.63
C THR A 745 -21.47 0.45 20.69
N ILE A 746 -20.98 0.12 21.89
CA ILE A 746 -19.71 -0.60 22.06
C ILE A 746 -19.76 -1.99 21.38
N ALA A 747 -20.81 -2.76 21.63
CA ALA A 747 -20.97 -4.12 21.09
C ALA A 747 -20.98 -4.17 19.55
N ARG A 748 -21.51 -3.12 18.91
CA ARG A 748 -21.56 -2.95 17.44
C ARG A 748 -20.24 -2.46 16.83
N SER A 749 -19.23 -2.13 17.63
CA SER A 749 -17.96 -1.65 17.12
C SER A 749 -17.27 -2.70 16.25
N LYS A 750 -16.79 -2.27 15.07
CA LYS A 750 -15.94 -3.08 14.19
C LYS A 750 -14.44 -2.86 14.45
N THR A 751 -14.10 -1.99 15.41
CA THR A 751 -12.72 -1.65 15.78
C THR A 751 -12.49 -1.89 17.26
N ASN A 752 -11.26 -2.21 17.66
CA ASN A 752 -10.89 -2.48 19.05
C ASN A 752 -11.72 -3.59 19.73
N THR A 753 -12.19 -4.59 18.97
CA THR A 753 -13.02 -5.70 19.48
C THR A 753 -12.29 -6.64 20.44
N GLY A 754 -10.97 -6.49 20.60
CA GLY A 754 -10.17 -7.19 21.61
C GLY A 754 -9.84 -6.36 22.86
N SER A 755 -10.38 -5.15 23.00
CA SER A 755 -10.01 -4.25 24.10
C SER A 755 -10.84 -4.51 25.38
N ALA A 756 -10.31 -4.06 26.51
CA ALA A 756 -10.99 -4.12 27.81
C ALA A 756 -12.35 -3.38 27.78
N GLU A 757 -12.41 -2.25 27.08
CA GLU A 757 -13.63 -1.46 26.89
C GLU A 757 -14.68 -2.23 26.11
N TYR A 758 -14.30 -2.98 25.07
CA TYR A 758 -15.21 -3.80 24.29
C TYR A 758 -15.86 -4.88 25.15
N PHE A 759 -15.04 -5.67 25.86
CA PHE A 759 -15.55 -6.71 26.76
C PHE A 759 -16.42 -6.14 27.89
N THR A 760 -16.02 -5.00 28.47
CA THR A 760 -16.84 -4.30 29.48
C THR A 760 -18.20 -3.90 28.91
N GLY A 761 -18.24 -3.43 27.66
CA GLY A 761 -19.48 -3.09 26.98
C GLY A 761 -20.39 -4.30 26.74
N LEU A 762 -19.83 -5.43 26.30
CA LEU A 762 -20.59 -6.68 26.15
C LEU A 762 -21.18 -7.14 27.48
N GLN A 763 -20.38 -7.15 28.55
CA GLN A 763 -20.84 -7.52 29.88
C GLN A 763 -21.91 -6.55 30.41
N GLY A 764 -21.77 -5.25 30.16
CA GLY A 764 -22.75 -4.23 30.51
C GLY A 764 -24.09 -4.44 29.80
N ALA A 765 -24.06 -4.61 28.48
CA ALA A 765 -25.26 -4.88 27.69
C ALA A 765 -25.94 -6.20 28.11
N ALA A 766 -25.17 -7.28 28.24
CA ALA A 766 -25.71 -8.58 28.66
C ALA A 766 -26.34 -8.51 30.06
N ARG A 767 -25.68 -7.87 31.03
CA ARG A 767 -26.23 -7.70 32.39
C ARG A 767 -27.56 -6.92 32.37
N LEU A 768 -27.65 -5.85 31.60
CA LEU A 768 -28.87 -5.04 31.48
C LEU A 768 -30.01 -5.81 30.80
N LEU A 769 -29.71 -6.55 29.74
CA LEU A 769 -30.69 -7.42 29.05
C LEU A 769 -31.19 -8.53 29.97
N THR A 770 -30.29 -9.17 30.72
CA THR A 770 -30.65 -10.17 31.73
C THR A 770 -31.56 -9.58 32.82
N ARG A 771 -31.32 -8.34 33.27
CA ARG A 771 -32.20 -7.64 34.22
C ARG A 771 -33.61 -7.38 33.66
N ARG A 772 -33.75 -7.23 32.33
CA ARG A 772 -35.03 -7.04 31.64
C ARG A 772 -35.77 -8.34 31.31
N GLY A 773 -35.11 -9.50 31.47
CA GLY A 773 -35.66 -10.78 31.04
C GLY A 773 -35.34 -11.16 29.59
N ASP A 774 -34.55 -10.35 28.88
CA ASP A 774 -34.16 -10.58 27.47
C ASP A 774 -32.96 -11.55 27.35
N TYR A 775 -33.11 -12.76 27.89
CA TYR A 775 -31.98 -13.70 28.07
C TYR A 775 -31.33 -14.14 26.75
N ASP A 776 -32.12 -14.39 25.71
CA ASP A 776 -31.58 -14.81 24.41
C ASP A 776 -30.73 -13.72 23.77
N GLU A 777 -31.14 -12.46 23.91
CA GLU A 777 -30.38 -11.32 23.40
C GLU A 777 -29.11 -11.09 24.24
N ALA A 778 -29.19 -11.24 25.56
CA ALA A 778 -28.01 -11.19 26.43
C ALA A 778 -26.96 -12.25 26.03
N LEU A 779 -27.40 -13.49 25.75
CA LEU A 779 -26.53 -14.56 25.28
C LEU A 779 -25.95 -14.29 23.89
N LYS A 780 -26.73 -13.72 22.95
CA LYS A 780 -26.21 -13.31 21.64
C LYS A 780 -25.10 -12.26 21.76
N VAL A 781 -25.28 -11.25 22.62
CA VAL A 781 -24.25 -10.24 22.88
C VAL A 781 -22.98 -10.87 23.42
N LEU A 782 -23.08 -11.80 24.38
CA LEU A 782 -21.91 -12.51 24.92
C LEU A 782 -21.24 -13.42 23.88
N ASN A 783 -22.00 -13.98 22.93
CA ASN A 783 -21.50 -14.82 21.85
C ASN A 783 -20.83 -14.05 20.70
N LEU A 784 -20.80 -12.71 20.73
CA LEU A 784 -19.96 -11.92 19.81
C LEU A 784 -18.46 -12.19 20.02
N VAL A 785 -18.10 -12.81 21.15
CA VAL A 785 -16.73 -13.24 21.45
C VAL A 785 -16.68 -14.76 21.52
N ASP A 786 -15.74 -15.34 20.77
CA ASP A 786 -15.41 -16.75 20.85
C ASP A 786 -14.60 -17.03 22.14
N LEU A 787 -15.27 -17.57 23.15
CA LEU A 787 -14.68 -17.83 24.46
C LEU A 787 -13.59 -18.90 24.44
N GLU A 788 -13.59 -19.78 23.44
CA GLU A 788 -12.54 -20.81 23.31
C GLU A 788 -11.21 -20.19 22.87
N LYS A 789 -11.29 -19.13 22.05
CA LYS A 789 -10.14 -18.37 21.55
C LYS A 789 -9.71 -17.22 22.45
N LEU A 790 -10.51 -16.90 23.49
CA LEU A 790 -10.19 -15.83 24.42
C LEU A 790 -9.17 -16.31 25.47
N GLY A 791 -8.08 -15.57 25.63
CA GLY A 791 -7.02 -15.86 26.61
C GLY A 791 -7.04 -14.93 27.83
N GLY A 792 -6.43 -15.38 28.92
CA GLY A 792 -6.21 -14.58 30.13
C GLY A 792 -7.48 -14.28 30.94
N SER A 793 -7.43 -13.21 31.74
CA SER A 793 -8.48 -12.89 32.73
C SER A 793 -9.87 -12.67 32.14
N TRP A 794 -9.96 -12.29 30.87
CA TRP A 794 -11.23 -12.02 30.18
C TRP A 794 -12.03 -13.28 29.87
N ARG A 795 -11.38 -14.42 29.62
CA ARG A 795 -12.06 -15.73 29.44
C ARG A 795 -12.94 -16.05 30.63
N GLY A 796 -12.34 -16.10 31.83
CA GLY A 796 -13.08 -16.35 33.07
C GLY A 796 -14.14 -15.28 33.38
N SER A 797 -13.88 -14.02 33.07
CA SER A 797 -14.83 -12.91 33.30
C SER A 797 -16.10 -13.04 32.43
N MET A 798 -15.91 -13.30 31.14
CA MET A 798 -17.00 -13.45 30.18
C MET A 798 -17.80 -14.72 30.42
N GLN A 799 -17.12 -15.84 30.72
CA GLN A 799 -17.76 -17.11 31.06
C GLN A 799 -18.58 -17.00 32.36
N LEU A 800 -18.11 -16.23 33.35
CA LEU A 800 -18.90 -15.94 34.56
C LEU A 800 -20.17 -15.14 34.22
N SER A 801 -20.09 -14.14 33.34
CA SER A 801 -21.26 -13.35 32.90
C SER A 801 -22.28 -14.20 32.12
N ARG A 802 -21.78 -15.14 31.31
CA ARG A 802 -22.61 -16.14 30.61
C ARG A 802 -23.31 -17.07 31.60
N GLY A 803 -22.59 -17.59 32.60
CA GLY A 803 -23.18 -18.41 33.66
C GLY A 803 -24.30 -17.68 34.41
N GLN A 804 -24.09 -16.41 34.76
CA GLN A 804 -25.11 -15.57 35.42
C GLN A 804 -26.36 -15.36 34.57
N THR A 805 -26.17 -15.17 33.26
CA THR A 805 -27.29 -15.03 32.31
C THR A 805 -28.07 -16.34 32.16
N LEU A 806 -27.36 -17.48 32.10
CA LEU A 806 -27.97 -18.82 32.03
C LEU A 806 -28.73 -19.18 33.32
N GLU A 807 -28.17 -18.81 34.48
CA GLU A 807 -28.83 -18.98 35.79
C GLU A 807 -30.13 -18.20 35.83
N ALA A 808 -30.10 -16.92 35.44
CA ALA A 808 -31.29 -16.06 35.39
C ALA A 808 -32.34 -16.56 34.37
N ALA A 809 -31.92 -17.20 33.29
CA ALA A 809 -32.79 -17.81 32.29
C ALA A 809 -33.36 -19.18 32.72
N GLY A 810 -33.08 -19.65 33.93
CA GLY A 810 -33.52 -20.97 34.43
C GLY A 810 -32.74 -22.16 33.86
N ARG A 811 -31.68 -21.93 33.07
CA ARG A 811 -30.83 -22.98 32.47
C ARG A 811 -29.75 -23.46 33.44
N LYS A 812 -30.18 -24.00 34.59
CA LYS A 812 -29.31 -24.34 35.73
C LYS A 812 -28.13 -25.24 35.36
N ALA A 813 -28.34 -26.27 34.54
CA ALA A 813 -27.28 -27.20 34.13
C ALA A 813 -26.18 -26.49 33.31
N ASP A 814 -26.57 -25.62 32.37
CA ASP A 814 -25.64 -24.85 31.53
C ASP A 814 -24.90 -23.79 32.36
N ALA A 815 -25.60 -23.16 33.31
CA ALA A 815 -25.00 -22.21 34.24
C ALA A 815 -23.95 -22.88 35.13
N LEU A 816 -24.28 -24.04 35.71
CA LEU A 816 -23.37 -24.82 36.55
C LEU A 816 -22.12 -25.27 35.77
N LYS A 817 -22.29 -25.72 34.52
CA LYS A 817 -21.17 -26.01 33.63
C LYS A 817 -20.28 -24.77 33.46
N SER A 818 -20.89 -23.63 33.13
CA SER A 818 -20.15 -22.37 32.92
C SER A 818 -19.35 -21.96 34.17
N TYR A 819 -19.93 -22.11 35.36
CA TYR A 819 -19.23 -21.80 36.61
C TYR A 819 -18.09 -22.78 36.90
N ARG A 820 -18.28 -24.08 36.70
CA ARG A 820 -17.22 -25.08 36.85
C ARG A 820 -16.07 -24.85 35.88
N ASP A 821 -16.36 -24.47 34.65
CA ASP A 821 -15.34 -24.10 33.65
C ASP A 821 -14.49 -22.92 34.14
N VAL A 822 -15.11 -21.88 34.74
CA VAL A 822 -14.37 -20.76 35.33
C VAL A 822 -13.50 -21.21 36.50
N VAL A 823 -14.00 -22.10 37.37
CA VAL A 823 -13.25 -22.60 38.53
C VAL A 823 -12.02 -23.41 38.10
N ALA A 824 -12.16 -24.22 37.05
CA ALA A 824 -11.10 -25.05 36.49
C ALA A 824 -10.08 -24.24 35.65
N ASP A 825 -10.46 -23.08 35.14
CA ASP A 825 -9.57 -22.21 34.36
C ASP A 825 -8.51 -21.53 35.25
N GLU A 826 -7.27 -22.02 35.19
CA GLU A 826 -6.14 -21.47 35.94
C GLU A 826 -5.76 -20.05 35.52
N SER A 827 -6.08 -19.67 34.28
CA SER A 827 -5.85 -18.33 33.74
C SER A 827 -6.87 -17.30 34.24
N ALA A 828 -7.98 -17.75 34.83
CA ALA A 828 -8.98 -16.89 35.44
C ALA A 828 -8.49 -16.25 36.75
N LEU A 829 -8.85 -14.96 36.94
CA LEU A 829 -8.53 -14.24 38.17
C LEU A 829 -9.13 -14.93 39.40
N LYS A 830 -8.43 -14.85 40.54
CA LYS A 830 -8.89 -15.41 41.82
C LYS A 830 -10.29 -14.92 42.20
N SER A 831 -10.61 -13.65 41.89
CA SER A 831 -11.94 -13.06 42.10
C SER A 831 -13.02 -13.76 41.28
N HIS A 832 -12.77 -14.06 40.00
CA HIS A 832 -13.73 -14.74 39.12
C HIS A 832 -13.96 -16.18 39.58
N ARG A 833 -12.87 -16.91 39.92
CA ARG A 833 -12.96 -18.27 40.46
C ARG A 833 -13.73 -18.33 41.78
N ARG A 834 -13.52 -17.36 42.67
CA ARG A 834 -14.28 -17.27 43.93
C ARG A 834 -15.77 -17.06 43.67
N ALA A 835 -16.13 -16.08 42.84
CA ALA A 835 -17.52 -15.81 42.49
C ALA A 835 -18.21 -17.01 41.81
N ALA A 836 -17.48 -17.71 40.92
CA ALA A 836 -17.98 -18.92 40.26
C ALA A 836 -18.21 -20.08 41.25
N ARG A 837 -17.33 -20.27 42.25
CA ARG A 837 -17.53 -21.29 43.30
C ARG A 837 -18.77 -21.01 44.15
N GLU A 838 -18.94 -19.75 44.58
CA GLU A 838 -20.10 -19.33 45.36
C GLU A 838 -21.40 -19.57 44.58
N LYS A 839 -21.41 -19.22 43.28
CA LYS A 839 -22.55 -19.45 42.40
C LYS A 839 -22.82 -20.93 42.10
N ALA A 840 -21.79 -21.73 41.88
CA ALA A 840 -21.93 -23.18 41.70
C ALA A 840 -22.50 -23.85 42.95
N ALA A 841 -21.95 -23.53 44.13
CA ALA A 841 -22.43 -24.07 45.40
C ALA A 841 -23.89 -23.68 45.71
N ALA A 842 -24.29 -22.44 45.37
CA ALA A 842 -25.67 -21.99 45.51
C ALA A 842 -26.64 -22.78 44.60
N LEU A 843 -26.22 -23.10 43.37
CA LEU A 843 -27.03 -23.92 42.45
C LEU A 843 -27.09 -25.40 42.85
N GLU A 844 -26.05 -25.92 43.48
CA GLU A 844 -25.96 -27.31 43.94
C GLU A 844 -26.71 -27.54 45.27
N SER A 845 -26.81 -26.52 46.12
CA SER A 845 -27.53 -26.57 47.40
C SER A 845 -29.04 -26.26 47.29
N GLY A 846 -29.47 -25.66 46.17
CA GLY A 846 -30.87 -25.36 45.88
C GLY A 846 -31.56 -26.46 45.09
N ASN A 847 -31.96 -27.53 45.78
CA ASN A 847 -32.98 -28.50 45.35
C ASN A 847 -34.20 -28.40 46.26
#